data_AF-A0A9E5ZPV6-F1
#
_entry.id   AF-A0A9E5ZPV6-F1
#
_cell.length_a   1.000
_cell.length_b   1.000
_cell.length_c   1.000
_cell.angle_alpha   90.00
_cell.angle_beta   90.00
_cell.angle_gamma   90.00
#
_symmetry.space_group_name_H-M   'P 1'
#
loop_
_entity.id
_entity.type
_entity.pdbx_description
1 polymer ?
#
loop_
_entity_poly.entity_id
_entity_poly.type
_entity_poly.pdbx_seq_one_letter_code
_entity_poly.pdbx_strand_id
1 'polypeptide(L)'
;TVTTPEKSNSEKTASTKKEAGNQSDSQFSLFGGNIASDENSTLISGYKTAENTPHVYQFIDTDFARKLFLQQLMKQTSVCFDTETTSLNTFEAELVGISFSWEAHKGYYIPFPEDQEKTQELIEEFRPFFEAEQIEKIAHNIKYDAKVLDKYNITVKGRLFDTMLAHYLINPDMRHNMNILSETYLNYQPIPIESLIGKKGKNQKSFRTVPLKEQTEYGVEDADVTFQLKQLFEEKLIETDTKKLFDEIEMPLVPVLTAMELEGINLDVNFLESLSDDLSKDIKELETAIYKTADKEFNLASPRQLGIVLFEDLKLIDKPKKTKTGQYSTSEDVLSKLDEYQIIQDILAWRSLIKLQNTYVDALPTQVNAVTNRIHTDYNQAVAATGRLSSNNPNLQNIPIRTERGRQVRKAFVPRDENHILVAADYSQIELRIIAALSEDENMIESFVNGEDFHASTAAKVFDIPLEEVTREQRSNAKAVNFGIIYGQGAFTLAQQQKISRKEAKELIDNYYKTYPKLKAYMASQVDFARDNGYVETISQRRRYLKNINSQNGIVRAADERNAVNAPVQGSAADIIKIAMINIHDILNKENYQSKMLLQVHDELVFDVIKNEEDKLKNMVKSEMENAFKMLVPLDVEVGQGDNWLQAH
;
A
#
# COMPACT_ATOMS: atom_id res chain seq x y z
N THR A 1 -10.32 -34.39 -68.49
CA THR A 1 -8.98 -34.35 -69.13
C THR A 1 -9.08 -33.63 -70.46
N VAL A 2 -8.97 -32.30 -70.46
CA VAL A 2 -9.15 -31.46 -71.67
C VAL A 2 -8.19 -30.25 -71.59
N THR A 3 -7.33 -30.13 -72.61
CA THR A 3 -6.57 -28.95 -73.10
C THR A 3 -5.83 -27.98 -72.16
N THR A 4 -4.49 -27.99 -72.28
CA THR A 4 -3.59 -26.82 -72.37
C THR A 4 -3.65 -26.17 -73.77
N PRO A 5 -2.91 -25.08 -74.16
CA PRO A 5 -2.04 -24.12 -73.43
C PRO A 5 -2.27 -22.62 -73.82
N GLU A 6 -1.26 -21.75 -73.57
CA GLU A 6 -0.94 -20.44 -74.23
C GLU A 6 -1.62 -19.16 -73.65
N LYS A 7 -1.04 -17.93 -73.63
CA LYS A 7 0.27 -17.30 -73.99
C LYS A 7 0.29 -15.86 -73.35
N SER A 8 1.37 -15.07 -73.20
CA SER A 8 2.83 -15.27 -73.02
C SER A 8 3.58 -13.91 -72.89
N ASN A 9 4.67 -13.84 -72.10
CA ASN A 9 5.81 -12.88 -72.16
C ASN A 9 5.61 -11.35 -72.32
N SER A 10 6.21 -10.57 -71.40
CA SER A 10 7.34 -9.62 -71.64
C SER A 10 7.61 -8.80 -70.35
N GLU A 11 8.76 -8.94 -69.71
CA GLU A 11 10.01 -8.15 -69.87
C GLU A 11 9.97 -6.67 -69.44
N LYS A 12 10.71 -6.38 -68.36
CA LYS A 12 11.56 -5.20 -68.08
C LYS A 12 10.97 -3.78 -68.30
N THR A 13 10.93 -3.00 -67.23
CA THR A 13 11.88 -1.87 -67.04
C THR A 13 11.78 -1.27 -65.63
N ALA A 14 12.89 -0.74 -65.12
CA ALA A 14 12.91 0.05 -63.89
C ALA A 14 13.09 1.54 -64.23
N SER A 15 12.31 2.44 -63.61
CA SER A 15 12.79 3.79 -63.28
C SER A 15 12.01 4.46 -62.14
N THR A 16 12.80 4.84 -61.14
CA THR A 16 12.65 5.85 -60.07
C THR A 16 11.60 6.97 -60.18
N LYS A 17 10.89 7.17 -59.04
CA LYS A 17 10.52 8.45 -58.37
C LYS A 17 10.43 8.12 -56.86
N LYS A 18 11.12 8.71 -55.87
CA LYS A 18 11.36 10.12 -55.47
C LYS A 18 10.05 10.93 -55.35
N GLU A 19 9.73 11.64 -54.27
CA GLU A 19 10.39 11.87 -52.97
C GLU A 19 9.42 12.65 -52.04
N ALA A 20 9.41 12.40 -50.72
CA ALA A 20 8.95 13.28 -49.61
C ALA A 20 8.71 12.41 -48.34
N GLY A 21 9.47 12.49 -47.25
CA GLY A 21 10.59 13.38 -46.94
C GLY A 21 10.17 14.54 -46.04
N ASN A 22 10.29 14.35 -44.73
CA ASN A 22 10.63 15.45 -43.83
C ASN A 22 11.57 14.94 -42.72
N GLN A 23 12.73 15.58 -42.60
CA GLN A 23 13.82 15.22 -41.69
C GLN A 23 13.82 16.15 -40.44
N SER A 24 14.84 15.95 -39.60
CA SER A 24 15.21 16.68 -38.38
C SER A 24 14.38 16.34 -37.12
N ASP A 25 14.98 16.09 -35.95
CA ASP A 25 16.39 16.24 -35.58
C ASP A 25 17.05 14.99 -35.00
N SER A 26 18.31 14.79 -35.40
CA SER A 26 19.19 13.73 -34.93
C SER A 26 20.45 14.31 -34.29
N GLN A 27 20.53 14.35 -32.95
CA GLN A 27 21.84 14.30 -32.28
C GLN A 27 21.76 13.91 -30.80
N PHE A 28 22.78 13.15 -30.36
CA PHE A 28 23.08 12.73 -28.99
C PHE A 28 22.18 11.68 -28.30
N SER A 29 22.18 10.46 -28.86
CA SER A 29 22.40 9.27 -28.04
C SER A 29 23.89 8.93 -28.09
N LEU A 30 24.57 8.81 -26.94
CA LEU A 30 26.01 8.50 -26.89
C LEU A 30 26.35 7.23 -26.09
N PHE A 31 25.35 6.48 -25.63
CA PHE A 31 25.49 5.13 -25.04
C PHE A 31 24.28 4.22 -25.37
N GLY A 32 23.70 4.36 -26.57
CA GLY A 32 22.62 3.51 -27.07
C GLY A 32 23.09 2.64 -28.23
N GLY A 33 23.72 1.50 -27.94
CA GLY A 33 24.03 0.49 -28.94
C GLY A 33 22.79 -0.35 -29.27
N ASN A 34 22.25 -0.22 -30.48
CA ASN A 34 21.27 -1.17 -31.00
C ASN A 34 21.95 -2.53 -31.16
N ILE A 35 21.61 -3.49 -30.31
CA ILE A 35 21.83 -4.91 -30.63
C ILE A 35 20.64 -5.32 -31.51
N ALA A 36 20.94 -5.72 -32.74
CA ALA A 36 19.95 -6.26 -33.66
C ALA A 36 19.39 -7.58 -33.13
N SER A 37 18.17 -7.91 -33.53
CA SER A 37 17.52 -9.18 -33.22
C SER A 37 18.18 -10.33 -33.98
N ASP A 38 19.25 -10.89 -33.42
CA ASP A 38 19.75 -12.21 -33.79
C ASP A 38 19.02 -13.27 -32.96
N GLU A 39 18.26 -14.12 -33.65
CA GLU A 39 17.73 -15.37 -33.09
C GLU A 39 18.91 -16.28 -32.70
N ASN A 40 18.81 -16.96 -31.54
CA ASN A 40 19.85 -17.79 -30.93
C ASN A 40 21.10 -17.04 -30.40
N SER A 41 20.89 -16.08 -29.49
CA SER A 41 21.85 -15.89 -28.40
C SER A 41 21.28 -16.49 -27.10
N THR A 42 21.72 -17.71 -26.78
CA THR A 42 21.68 -18.17 -25.39
C THR A 42 22.64 -17.29 -24.59
N LEU A 43 22.08 -16.26 -23.94
CA LEU A 43 22.71 -15.67 -22.78
C LEU A 43 22.97 -16.80 -21.79
N ILE A 44 24.24 -17.18 -21.64
CA ILE A 44 24.65 -18.06 -20.54
C ILE A 44 24.50 -17.21 -19.28
N SER A 45 23.30 -17.21 -18.69
CA SER A 45 23.12 -16.69 -17.35
C SER A 45 23.99 -17.53 -16.42
N GLY A 46 24.77 -16.87 -15.56
CA GLY A 46 25.55 -17.55 -14.52
C GLY A 46 24.67 -18.10 -13.38
N TYR A 47 23.35 -18.14 -13.58
CA TYR A 47 22.37 -18.56 -12.61
C TYR A 47 22.11 -20.06 -12.70
N LYS A 48 21.80 -20.62 -11.53
CA LYS A 48 21.16 -21.92 -11.43
C LYS A 48 19.71 -21.84 -11.91
N THR A 49 19.18 -22.92 -12.43
CA THR A 49 17.78 -23.09 -12.88
C THR A 49 17.36 -24.54 -12.63
N ALA A 50 16.06 -24.86 -12.77
CA ALA A 50 15.57 -26.24 -12.69
C ALA A 50 16.30 -27.18 -13.66
N GLU A 51 16.60 -26.71 -14.88
CA GLU A 51 17.29 -27.48 -15.92
C GLU A 51 18.73 -27.88 -15.55
N ASN A 52 19.41 -27.10 -14.71
CA ASN A 52 20.84 -27.29 -14.37
C ASN A 52 21.12 -27.61 -12.90
N THR A 53 20.08 -27.62 -12.05
CA THR A 53 20.17 -27.92 -10.61
C THR A 53 19.51 -29.27 -10.32
N PRO A 54 20.26 -30.28 -9.84
CA PRO A 54 19.68 -31.57 -9.48
C PRO A 54 18.66 -31.44 -8.34
N HIS A 55 17.42 -31.84 -8.60
CA HIS A 55 16.31 -31.77 -7.66
C HIS A 55 15.42 -33.02 -7.78
N VAL A 56 14.48 -33.20 -6.83
CA VAL A 56 13.52 -34.31 -6.80
C VAL A 56 12.12 -33.77 -6.51
N TYR A 57 11.40 -33.42 -7.57
CA TYR A 57 10.00 -32.97 -7.50
C TYR A 57 9.08 -34.08 -7.99
N GLN A 58 7.97 -34.31 -7.29
CA GLN A 58 7.02 -35.37 -7.61
C GLN A 58 5.58 -35.00 -7.27
N PHE A 59 4.62 -35.36 -8.12
CA PHE A 59 3.21 -35.24 -7.79
C PHE A 59 2.68 -36.47 -7.02
N ILE A 60 1.56 -36.29 -6.34
CA ILE A 60 0.87 -37.31 -5.55
C ILE A 60 -0.62 -37.33 -5.94
N ASP A 61 -0.95 -38.13 -6.93
CA ASP A 61 -2.26 -38.20 -7.58
C ASP A 61 -3.12 -39.40 -7.10
N THR A 62 -2.61 -40.26 -6.22
CA THR A 62 -3.32 -41.46 -5.73
C THR A 62 -3.56 -41.44 -4.22
N ASP A 63 -4.72 -41.95 -3.79
CA ASP A 63 -5.14 -41.98 -2.37
C ASP A 63 -4.14 -42.68 -1.45
N PHE A 64 -3.50 -43.75 -1.92
CA PHE A 64 -2.48 -44.47 -1.16
C PHE A 64 -1.23 -43.62 -0.95
N ALA A 65 -0.79 -42.91 -1.99
CA ALA A 65 0.37 -42.03 -1.91
C ALA A 65 0.06 -40.79 -1.05
N ARG A 66 -1.14 -40.18 -1.13
CA ARG A 66 -1.57 -39.09 -0.25
C ARG A 66 -1.54 -39.50 1.22
N LYS A 67 -2.08 -40.68 1.56
CA LYS A 67 -2.07 -41.21 2.94
C LYS A 67 -0.64 -41.43 3.47
N LEU A 68 0.28 -41.90 2.64
CA LEU A 68 1.69 -42.06 3.03
C LEU A 68 2.39 -40.69 3.19
N PHE A 69 2.10 -39.75 2.31
CA PHE A 69 2.63 -38.38 2.36
C PHE A 69 2.16 -37.64 3.62
N LEU A 70 0.87 -37.69 3.95
CA LEU A 70 0.32 -37.07 5.18
C LEU A 70 1.02 -37.61 6.45
N GLN A 71 1.37 -38.90 6.49
CA GLN A 71 2.16 -39.49 7.58
C GLN A 71 3.62 -39.01 7.64
N GLN A 72 4.17 -38.47 6.55
CA GLN A 72 5.49 -37.84 6.52
C GLN A 72 5.40 -36.35 6.84
N LEU A 73 4.42 -35.65 6.26
CA LEU A 73 4.10 -34.24 6.47
C LEU A 73 3.86 -33.94 7.96
N MET A 74 3.01 -34.73 8.62
CA MET A 74 2.67 -34.57 10.05
C MET A 74 3.81 -34.88 11.03
N LYS A 75 4.98 -35.33 10.54
CA LYS A 75 6.20 -35.52 11.36
C LYS A 75 7.17 -34.33 11.27
N GLN A 76 6.96 -33.41 10.34
CA GLN A 76 7.82 -32.25 10.18
C GLN A 76 7.49 -31.18 11.22
N THR A 77 8.49 -30.38 11.61
CA THR A 77 8.31 -29.24 12.52
C THR A 77 8.12 -27.92 11.79
N SER A 78 8.53 -27.85 10.51
CA SER A 78 8.45 -26.68 9.66
C SER A 78 8.34 -27.13 8.20
N VAL A 79 7.38 -26.58 7.46
CA VAL A 79 7.09 -26.96 6.07
C VAL A 79 6.72 -25.71 5.27
N CYS A 80 7.34 -25.55 4.11
CA CYS A 80 6.90 -24.61 3.10
C CYS A 80 5.76 -25.20 2.27
N PHE A 81 4.76 -24.38 1.95
CA PHE A 81 3.70 -24.70 1.01
C PHE A 81 3.38 -23.48 0.14
N ASP A 82 2.76 -23.71 -1.01
CA ASP A 82 2.28 -22.67 -1.93
C ASP A 82 1.02 -23.17 -2.67
N THR A 83 0.10 -22.26 -3.03
CA THR A 83 -1.19 -22.59 -3.64
C THR A 83 -1.31 -22.16 -5.10
N GLU A 84 -1.43 -23.15 -5.98
CA GLU A 84 -1.62 -22.93 -7.41
C GLU A 84 -3.09 -22.75 -7.75
N THR A 85 -3.42 -21.71 -8.53
CA THR A 85 -4.81 -21.28 -8.72
C THR A 85 -5.16 -20.82 -10.15
N THR A 86 -6.45 -20.62 -10.40
CA THR A 86 -6.97 -20.15 -11.70
C THR A 86 -6.96 -18.62 -11.90
N SER A 87 -6.82 -17.81 -10.83
CA SER A 87 -6.95 -16.34 -10.88
C SER A 87 -6.17 -15.67 -9.76
N LEU A 88 -5.63 -14.47 -10.00
CA LEU A 88 -4.99 -13.63 -8.97
C LEU A 88 -6.01 -12.99 -7.99
N ASN A 89 -7.30 -12.98 -8.33
CA ASN A 89 -8.36 -12.53 -7.43
C ASN A 89 -8.75 -13.70 -6.52
N THR A 90 -8.40 -13.67 -5.23
CA THR A 90 -8.63 -14.79 -4.30
C THR A 90 -10.10 -15.20 -4.20
N PHE A 91 -11.05 -14.28 -4.40
CA PHE A 91 -12.48 -14.62 -4.37
C PHE A 91 -12.92 -15.43 -5.59
N GLU A 92 -12.30 -15.20 -6.76
CA GLU A 92 -12.56 -15.94 -8.00
C GLU A 92 -11.65 -17.17 -8.17
N ALA A 93 -10.49 -17.17 -7.51
CA ALA A 93 -9.47 -18.20 -7.60
C ALA A 93 -10.02 -19.58 -7.17
N GLU A 94 -9.91 -20.57 -8.05
CA GLU A 94 -10.10 -21.98 -7.69
C GLU A 94 -8.75 -22.64 -7.48
N LEU A 95 -8.70 -23.59 -6.55
CA LEU A 95 -7.49 -24.39 -6.31
C LEU A 95 -7.22 -25.34 -7.48
N VAL A 96 -5.98 -25.36 -7.94
CA VAL A 96 -5.43 -26.26 -8.96
C VAL A 96 -4.42 -27.22 -8.35
N GLY A 97 -3.64 -26.74 -7.39
CA GLY A 97 -2.56 -27.50 -6.76
C GLY A 97 -2.15 -26.94 -5.42
N ILE A 98 -1.52 -27.78 -4.60
CA ILE A 98 -0.71 -27.31 -3.46
C ILE A 98 0.64 -27.99 -3.54
N SER A 99 1.71 -27.21 -3.52
CA SER A 99 3.08 -27.71 -3.41
C SER A 99 3.56 -27.70 -1.96
N PHE A 100 4.54 -28.55 -1.66
CA PHE A 100 5.15 -28.68 -0.33
C PHE A 100 6.65 -28.94 -0.42
N SER A 101 7.44 -28.25 0.40
CA SER A 101 8.87 -28.55 0.61
C SER A 101 9.29 -28.37 2.07
N TRP A 102 10.21 -29.19 2.54
CA TRP A 102 10.84 -29.09 3.87
C TRP A 102 12.31 -29.53 3.86
N GLU A 103 12.87 -29.75 2.67
CA GLU A 103 14.26 -30.12 2.45
C GLU A 103 14.68 -29.55 1.08
N ALA A 104 15.81 -28.85 1.02
CA ALA A 104 16.25 -28.18 -0.19
C ALA A 104 16.37 -29.15 -1.38
N HIS A 105 15.92 -28.70 -2.55
CA HIS A 105 15.89 -29.45 -3.81
C HIS A 105 14.98 -30.68 -3.80
N LYS A 106 13.99 -30.71 -2.89
CA LYS A 106 12.94 -31.74 -2.86
C LYS A 106 11.59 -31.14 -2.55
N GLY A 107 10.55 -31.75 -3.12
CA GLY A 107 9.19 -31.42 -2.72
C GLY A 107 8.13 -32.20 -3.49
N TYR A 108 6.89 -31.86 -3.18
CA TYR A 108 5.73 -32.66 -3.48
C TYR A 108 4.57 -31.80 -3.98
N TYR A 109 3.90 -32.21 -5.06
CA TYR A 109 2.73 -31.51 -5.61
C TYR A 109 1.45 -32.34 -5.42
N ILE A 110 0.41 -31.73 -4.86
CA ILE A 110 -0.92 -32.32 -4.73
C ILE A 110 -1.82 -31.67 -5.78
N PRO A 111 -2.18 -32.34 -6.89
CA PRO A 111 -3.12 -31.80 -7.86
C PRO A 111 -4.57 -31.88 -7.34
N PHE A 112 -5.35 -30.83 -7.58
CA PHE A 112 -6.77 -30.75 -7.24
C PHE A 112 -7.64 -30.75 -8.50
N PRO A 113 -8.78 -31.47 -8.50
CA PRO A 113 -9.69 -31.50 -9.64
C PRO A 113 -10.38 -30.14 -9.88
N GLU A 114 -11.01 -30.01 -11.04
CA GLU A 114 -11.89 -28.87 -11.37
C GLU A 114 -13.24 -28.96 -10.64
N ASP A 115 -13.64 -30.19 -10.29
CA ASP A 115 -14.84 -30.52 -9.53
C ASP A 115 -14.71 -30.05 -8.07
N GLN A 116 -15.45 -29.00 -7.70
CA GLN A 116 -15.32 -28.33 -6.41
C GLN A 116 -15.75 -29.23 -5.23
N GLU A 117 -16.70 -30.16 -5.41
CA GLU A 117 -17.08 -31.10 -4.35
C GLU A 117 -15.92 -32.05 -4.05
N LYS A 118 -15.27 -32.59 -5.09
CA LYS A 118 -14.09 -33.45 -4.93
C LYS A 118 -12.87 -32.70 -4.43
N THR A 119 -12.70 -31.43 -4.80
CA THR A 119 -11.64 -30.55 -4.26
C THR A 119 -11.85 -30.30 -2.77
N GLN A 120 -13.10 -30.08 -2.33
CA GLN A 120 -13.42 -30.02 -0.90
C GLN A 120 -13.12 -31.35 -0.19
N GLU A 121 -13.58 -32.50 -0.72
CA GLU A 121 -13.28 -33.81 -0.12
C GLU A 121 -11.77 -34.07 0.01
N LEU A 122 -10.96 -33.67 -0.98
CA LEU A 122 -9.52 -33.91 -0.99
C LEU A 122 -8.75 -32.95 -0.08
N ILE A 123 -9.13 -31.68 0.03
CA ILE A 123 -8.44 -30.71 0.91
C ILE A 123 -8.73 -30.97 2.40
N GLU A 124 -9.89 -31.56 2.73
CA GLU A 124 -10.18 -32.04 4.09
C GLU A 124 -9.16 -33.08 4.59
N GLU A 125 -8.54 -33.88 3.71
CA GLU A 125 -7.44 -34.79 4.08
C GLU A 125 -6.23 -34.03 4.66
N PHE A 126 -6.04 -32.75 4.28
CA PHE A 126 -4.93 -31.89 4.67
C PHE A 126 -5.25 -30.92 5.81
N ARG A 127 -6.53 -30.79 6.23
CA ARG A 127 -6.94 -29.99 7.40
C ARG A 127 -6.06 -30.25 8.64
N PRO A 128 -5.68 -31.50 9.00
CA PRO A 128 -4.83 -31.76 10.16
C PRO A 128 -3.44 -31.12 10.08
N PHE A 129 -2.90 -30.87 8.89
CA PHE A 129 -1.64 -30.16 8.71
C PHE A 129 -1.83 -28.64 8.82
N PHE A 130 -2.78 -28.08 8.07
CA PHE A 130 -3.00 -26.64 8.07
C PHE A 130 -3.40 -26.11 9.45
N GLU A 131 -4.22 -26.85 10.19
CA GLU A 131 -4.65 -26.47 11.55
C GLU A 131 -3.69 -26.90 12.67
N ALA A 132 -2.59 -27.63 12.38
CA ALA A 132 -1.63 -28.07 13.41
C ALA A 132 -0.77 -26.92 13.95
N GLU A 133 -1.06 -26.44 15.17
CA GLU A 133 -0.31 -25.33 15.79
C GLU A 133 1.19 -25.64 16.00
N GLN A 134 1.54 -26.91 16.16
CA GLN A 134 2.92 -27.38 16.40
C GLN A 134 3.81 -27.45 15.14
N ILE A 135 3.25 -27.25 13.94
CA ILE A 135 4.01 -27.26 12.68
C ILE A 135 4.07 -25.84 12.14
N GLU A 136 5.28 -25.31 11.94
CA GLU A 136 5.51 -24.01 11.31
C GLU A 136 5.17 -24.07 9.80
N LYS A 137 4.42 -23.08 9.30
CA LYS A 137 4.08 -22.93 7.88
C LYS A 137 4.92 -21.81 7.28
N ILE A 138 5.66 -22.14 6.23
CA ILE A 138 6.43 -21.18 5.43
C ILE A 138 5.66 -20.96 4.12
N ALA A 139 5.61 -19.71 3.63
CA ALA A 139 5.23 -19.40 2.25
C ALA A 139 5.84 -18.06 1.80
N HIS A 140 5.48 -17.61 0.62
CA HIS A 140 5.81 -16.28 0.09
C HIS A 140 4.52 -15.51 -0.18
N ASN A 141 4.25 -14.43 0.56
CA ASN A 141 2.94 -13.76 0.55
C ASN A 141 1.78 -14.69 1.03
N ILE A 142 1.98 -15.35 2.17
CA ILE A 142 1.12 -16.39 2.77
C ILE A 142 -0.35 -15.96 2.96
N LYS A 143 -0.59 -14.65 3.03
CA LYS A 143 -1.93 -14.04 3.10
C LYS A 143 -2.78 -14.40 1.87
N TYR A 144 -2.17 -14.58 0.69
CA TYR A 144 -2.85 -15.05 -0.51
C TYR A 144 -3.36 -16.49 -0.32
N ASP A 145 -2.46 -17.40 0.04
CA ASP A 145 -2.76 -18.82 0.25
C ASP A 145 -3.81 -19.02 1.33
N ALA A 146 -3.71 -18.28 2.44
CA ALA A 146 -4.70 -18.31 3.51
C ALA A 146 -6.10 -17.91 3.02
N LYS A 147 -6.23 -16.89 2.16
CA LYS A 147 -7.52 -16.49 1.56
C LYS A 147 -8.04 -17.53 0.55
N VAL A 148 -7.16 -18.22 -0.17
CA VAL A 148 -7.55 -19.31 -1.10
C VAL A 148 -8.04 -20.53 -0.32
N LEU A 149 -7.36 -20.91 0.77
CA LEU A 149 -7.72 -22.03 1.63
C LEU A 149 -9.01 -21.79 2.43
N ASP A 150 -9.27 -20.53 2.83
CA ASP A 150 -10.51 -20.15 3.53
C ASP A 150 -11.78 -20.44 2.71
N LYS A 151 -11.73 -20.30 1.37
CA LYS A 151 -12.83 -20.69 0.47
C LYS A 151 -13.21 -22.17 0.57
N TYR A 152 -12.28 -23.01 1.01
CA TYR A 152 -12.49 -24.43 1.26
C TYR A 152 -12.65 -24.73 2.76
N ASN A 153 -12.99 -23.72 3.57
CA ASN A 153 -13.15 -23.80 5.02
C ASN A 153 -11.89 -24.28 5.76
N ILE A 154 -10.69 -24.06 5.22
CA ILE A 154 -9.40 -24.47 5.82
C ILE A 154 -8.71 -23.25 6.42
N THR A 155 -8.55 -23.24 7.75
CA THR A 155 -7.79 -22.19 8.44
C THR A 155 -6.32 -22.59 8.59
N VAL A 156 -5.40 -21.74 8.16
CA VAL A 156 -3.96 -21.94 8.42
C VAL A 156 -3.63 -21.47 9.85
N LYS A 157 -3.17 -22.38 10.71
CA LYS A 157 -2.86 -22.13 12.13
C LYS A 157 -1.41 -22.48 12.47
N GLY A 158 -0.96 -22.08 13.65
CA GLY A 158 0.39 -22.30 14.15
C GLY A 158 1.36 -21.19 13.79
N ARG A 159 2.66 -21.41 14.02
CA ARG A 159 3.69 -20.42 13.66
C ARG A 159 3.74 -20.25 12.14
N LEU A 160 3.64 -19.01 11.69
CA LEU A 160 3.76 -18.66 10.27
C LEU A 160 5.14 -18.05 10.00
N PHE A 161 5.66 -18.21 8.79
CA PHE A 161 6.83 -17.51 8.28
C PHE A 161 6.59 -17.07 6.83
N ASP A 162 6.52 -15.76 6.60
CA ASP A 162 6.43 -15.21 5.25
C ASP A 162 7.79 -14.65 4.80
N THR A 163 8.36 -15.22 3.74
CA THR A 163 9.66 -14.79 3.21
C THR A 163 9.63 -13.38 2.60
N MET A 164 8.47 -12.93 2.10
CA MET A 164 8.29 -11.56 1.60
C MET A 164 8.39 -10.56 2.77
N LEU A 165 7.70 -10.84 3.89
CA LEU A 165 7.73 -10.00 5.09
C LEU A 165 9.09 -10.02 5.77
N ALA A 166 9.75 -11.18 5.83
CA ALA A 166 11.10 -11.32 6.36
C ALA A 166 12.09 -10.44 5.58
N HIS A 167 12.09 -10.55 4.24
CA HIS A 167 12.95 -9.72 3.40
C HIS A 167 12.59 -8.23 3.47
N TYR A 168 11.32 -7.88 3.65
CA TYR A 168 10.89 -6.50 3.84
C TYR A 168 11.47 -5.84 5.09
N LEU A 169 11.59 -6.56 6.21
CA LEU A 169 12.26 -6.03 7.40
C LEU A 169 13.79 -5.94 7.22
N ILE A 170 14.40 -6.88 6.50
CA ILE A 170 15.85 -6.88 6.22
C ILE A 170 16.23 -5.70 5.30
N ASN A 171 15.47 -5.46 4.22
CA ASN A 171 15.78 -4.46 3.20
C ASN A 171 14.50 -3.86 2.55
N PRO A 172 13.82 -2.90 3.21
CA PRO A 172 12.54 -2.33 2.78
C PRO A 172 12.57 -1.46 1.50
N ASP A 173 13.74 -1.24 0.90
CA ASP A 173 13.87 -0.49 -0.37
C ASP A 173 13.94 -1.39 -1.61
N MET A 174 14.20 -2.70 -1.44
CA MET A 174 14.24 -3.64 -2.56
C MET A 174 12.84 -4.10 -2.94
N ARG A 175 12.69 -4.71 -4.13
CA ARG A 175 11.46 -5.45 -4.45
C ARG A 175 11.49 -6.79 -3.72
N HIS A 176 10.35 -7.18 -3.14
CA HIS A 176 10.23 -8.39 -2.31
C HIS A 176 9.66 -9.61 -3.06
N ASN A 177 9.59 -9.60 -4.39
CA ASN A 177 9.07 -10.73 -5.18
C ASN A 177 10.09 -11.88 -5.26
N MET A 178 9.63 -13.12 -5.04
CA MET A 178 10.45 -14.34 -4.94
C MET A 178 11.53 -14.45 -6.02
N ASN A 179 11.23 -14.21 -7.30
CA ASN A 179 12.21 -14.37 -8.39
C ASN A 179 13.41 -13.45 -8.22
N ILE A 180 13.18 -12.19 -7.82
CA ILE A 180 14.23 -11.22 -7.53
C ILE A 180 15.05 -11.65 -6.30
N LEU A 181 14.40 -12.22 -5.29
CA LEU A 181 15.07 -12.72 -4.09
C LEU A 181 15.92 -13.96 -4.38
N SER A 182 15.40 -14.89 -5.16
CA SER A 182 16.11 -16.08 -5.63
C SER A 182 17.34 -15.72 -6.45
N GLU A 183 17.22 -14.81 -7.43
CA GLU A 183 18.36 -14.33 -8.22
C GLU A 183 19.42 -13.66 -7.33
N THR A 184 18.98 -12.82 -6.38
CA THR A 184 19.88 -12.02 -5.53
C THR A 184 20.59 -12.84 -4.45
N TYR A 185 19.89 -13.75 -3.77
CA TYR A 185 20.38 -14.45 -2.58
C TYR A 185 20.79 -15.91 -2.82
N LEU A 186 20.19 -16.59 -3.81
CA LEU A 186 20.50 -17.99 -4.15
C LEU A 186 21.32 -18.14 -5.44
N ASN A 187 21.47 -17.05 -6.22
CA ASN A 187 22.01 -17.08 -7.60
C ASN A 187 21.24 -18.12 -8.45
N TYR A 188 19.91 -18.16 -8.28
CA TYR A 188 19.00 -19.10 -8.91
C TYR A 188 17.87 -18.32 -9.59
N GLN A 189 17.55 -18.65 -10.83
CA GLN A 189 16.49 -18.03 -11.63
C GLN A 189 15.33 -19.02 -11.78
N PRO A 190 14.18 -18.79 -11.11
CA PRO A 190 13.00 -19.66 -11.22
C PRO A 190 12.37 -19.66 -12.61
N ILE A 191 11.56 -20.68 -12.87
CA ILE A 191 10.72 -20.83 -14.06
C ILE A 191 9.73 -19.65 -14.11
N PRO A 192 9.74 -18.80 -15.14
CA PRO A 192 8.80 -17.70 -15.23
C PRO A 192 7.41 -18.25 -15.61
N ILE A 193 6.37 -17.90 -14.84
CA ILE A 193 5.00 -18.38 -15.07
C ILE A 193 4.50 -18.10 -16.50
N GLU A 194 4.94 -17.01 -17.14
CA GLU A 194 4.59 -16.70 -18.53
C GLU A 194 5.12 -17.71 -19.56
N SER A 195 6.08 -18.57 -19.20
CA SER A 195 6.51 -19.70 -20.05
C SER A 195 5.42 -20.78 -20.15
N LEU A 196 4.62 -20.97 -19.10
CA LEU A 196 3.57 -21.99 -19.00
C LEU A 196 2.22 -21.46 -19.52
N ILE A 197 1.79 -20.30 -18.99
CA ILE A 197 0.46 -19.74 -19.27
C ILE A 197 0.47 -18.63 -20.34
N GLY A 198 1.64 -18.20 -20.80
CA GLY A 198 1.80 -17.09 -21.74
C GLY A 198 1.83 -15.72 -21.06
N LYS A 199 2.08 -14.67 -21.87
CA LYS A 199 2.20 -13.29 -21.38
C LYS A 199 0.89 -12.75 -20.81
N LYS A 200 1.01 -11.96 -19.72
CA LYS A 200 -0.10 -11.29 -19.05
C LYS A 200 -1.01 -10.50 -20.01
N GLY A 201 -2.30 -10.81 -20.00
CA GLY A 201 -3.31 -10.17 -20.86
C GLY A 201 -4.52 -11.08 -21.10
N LYS A 202 -5.48 -10.62 -21.93
CA LYS A 202 -6.75 -11.33 -22.19
C LYS A 202 -6.62 -12.74 -22.79
N ASN A 203 -5.44 -13.09 -23.31
CA ASN A 203 -5.15 -14.38 -23.95
C ASN A 203 -4.23 -15.26 -23.09
N GLN A 204 -3.94 -14.87 -21.85
CA GLN A 204 -3.20 -15.69 -20.89
C GLN A 204 -4.06 -16.91 -20.52
N LYS A 205 -3.45 -18.10 -20.47
CA LYS A 205 -4.15 -19.33 -20.10
C LYS A 205 -4.35 -19.41 -18.58
N SER A 206 -5.28 -20.25 -18.14
CA SER A 206 -5.35 -20.67 -16.73
C SER A 206 -4.27 -21.71 -16.43
N PHE A 207 -3.68 -21.65 -15.22
CA PHE A 207 -2.70 -22.65 -14.75
C PHE A 207 -3.27 -24.08 -14.77
N ARG A 208 -4.59 -24.24 -14.55
CA ARG A 208 -5.31 -25.52 -14.69
C ARG A 208 -5.12 -26.21 -16.05
N THR A 209 -4.77 -25.46 -17.10
CA THR A 209 -4.53 -26.00 -18.46
C THR A 209 -3.10 -26.47 -18.72
N VAL A 210 -2.17 -26.24 -17.79
CA VAL A 210 -0.76 -26.66 -17.87
C VAL A 210 -0.69 -28.18 -17.60
N PRO A 211 0.16 -28.96 -18.30
CA PRO A 211 0.34 -30.39 -18.02
C PRO A 211 0.80 -30.64 -16.57
N LEU A 212 0.28 -31.68 -15.91
CA LEU A 212 0.58 -31.99 -14.49
C LEU A 212 2.08 -32.03 -14.16
N LYS A 213 2.93 -32.53 -15.07
CA LYS A 213 4.38 -32.54 -14.86
C LYS A 213 4.97 -31.12 -14.80
N GLU A 214 4.52 -30.23 -15.68
CA GLU A 214 4.96 -28.83 -15.70
C GLU A 214 4.41 -28.04 -14.50
N GLN A 215 3.17 -28.31 -14.07
CA GLN A 215 2.63 -27.78 -12.81
C GLN A 215 3.47 -28.23 -11.60
N THR A 216 3.87 -29.51 -11.58
CA THR A 216 4.70 -30.08 -10.53
C THR A 216 6.07 -29.41 -10.48
N GLU A 217 6.71 -29.22 -11.63
CA GLU A 217 8.03 -28.59 -11.70
C GLU A 217 7.99 -27.17 -11.16
N TYR A 218 7.01 -26.37 -11.61
CA TYR A 218 6.84 -24.98 -11.24
C TYR A 218 6.45 -24.80 -9.77
N GLY A 219 5.32 -25.37 -9.33
CA GLY A 219 4.83 -25.11 -7.97
C GLY A 219 5.74 -25.68 -6.88
N VAL A 220 6.43 -26.79 -7.15
CA VAL A 220 7.40 -27.36 -6.19
C VAL A 220 8.70 -26.56 -6.19
N GLU A 221 9.12 -25.97 -7.31
CA GLU A 221 10.22 -25.02 -7.33
C GLU A 221 9.91 -23.79 -6.47
N ASP A 222 8.72 -23.19 -6.59
CA ASP A 222 8.32 -22.03 -5.79
C ASP A 222 8.35 -22.35 -4.27
N ALA A 223 7.89 -23.54 -3.85
CA ALA A 223 7.98 -24.00 -2.46
C ALA A 223 9.43 -24.34 -1.99
N ASP A 224 10.26 -24.95 -2.83
CA ASP A 224 11.68 -25.26 -2.50
C ASP A 224 12.52 -23.97 -2.40
N VAL A 225 12.41 -23.08 -3.38
CA VAL A 225 13.09 -21.78 -3.41
C VAL A 225 12.66 -20.95 -2.19
N THR A 226 11.37 -20.93 -1.85
CA THR A 226 10.86 -20.25 -0.65
C THR A 226 11.41 -20.88 0.63
N PHE A 227 11.49 -22.21 0.73
CA PHE A 227 12.12 -22.89 1.87
C PHE A 227 13.61 -22.52 2.03
N GLN A 228 14.38 -22.49 0.94
CA GLN A 228 15.79 -22.06 0.95
C GLN A 228 15.94 -20.58 1.33
N LEU A 229 15.08 -19.70 0.81
CA LEU A 229 15.06 -18.29 1.19
C LEU A 229 14.76 -18.10 2.68
N LYS A 230 13.85 -18.90 3.25
CA LYS A 230 13.53 -18.88 4.70
C LYS A 230 14.76 -19.15 5.56
N GLN A 231 15.58 -20.14 5.20
CA GLN A 231 16.80 -20.46 5.94
C GLN A 231 17.75 -19.27 6.00
N LEU A 232 17.98 -18.58 4.87
CA LEU A 232 18.81 -17.38 4.81
C LEU A 232 18.20 -16.18 5.54
N PHE A 233 16.89 -15.97 5.41
CA PHE A 233 16.23 -14.81 6.01
C PHE A 233 16.02 -14.95 7.52
N GLU A 234 15.86 -16.15 8.06
CA GLU A 234 15.78 -16.35 9.52
C GLU A 234 17.10 -15.95 10.22
N GLU A 235 18.25 -16.27 9.64
CA GLU A 235 19.56 -15.78 10.11
C GLU A 235 19.66 -14.25 9.96
N LYS A 236 19.24 -13.70 8.82
CA LYS A 236 19.33 -12.25 8.55
C LYS A 236 18.44 -11.38 9.42
N LEU A 237 17.26 -11.87 9.81
CA LEU A 237 16.41 -11.20 10.79
C LEU A 237 17.10 -11.07 12.16
N ILE A 238 18.01 -11.99 12.52
CA ILE A 238 18.84 -11.91 13.72
C ILE A 238 20.01 -10.95 13.48
N GLU A 239 20.70 -11.02 12.34
CA GLU A 239 21.78 -10.07 11.96
C GLU A 239 21.31 -8.60 11.95
N THR A 240 20.02 -8.36 11.66
CA THR A 240 19.43 -7.01 11.60
C THR A 240 18.62 -6.63 12.84
N ASP A 241 18.63 -7.42 13.92
CA ASP A 241 17.83 -7.22 15.15
C ASP A 241 16.30 -7.13 14.94
N THR A 242 15.80 -7.47 13.74
CA THR A 242 14.38 -7.35 13.37
C THR A 242 13.56 -8.61 13.64
N LYS A 243 14.17 -9.70 14.12
CA LYS A 243 13.47 -10.96 14.43
C LYS A 243 12.31 -10.79 15.40
N LYS A 244 12.46 -9.94 16.42
CA LYS A 244 11.39 -9.65 17.38
C LYS A 244 10.19 -8.95 16.71
N LEU A 245 10.47 -7.93 15.89
CA LEU A 245 9.47 -7.22 15.09
C LEU A 245 8.73 -8.14 14.10
N PHE A 246 9.44 -9.10 13.52
CA PHE A 246 8.86 -10.13 12.65
C PHE A 246 7.89 -11.05 13.42
N ASP A 247 8.35 -11.61 14.55
CA ASP A 247 7.59 -12.60 15.34
C ASP A 247 6.41 -12.00 16.11
N GLU A 248 6.55 -10.77 16.65
CA GLU A 248 5.56 -10.15 17.53
C GLU A 248 4.61 -9.16 16.83
N ILE A 249 4.95 -8.68 15.61
CA ILE A 249 4.12 -7.70 14.89
C ILE A 249 3.79 -8.15 13.46
N GLU A 250 4.76 -8.38 12.57
CA GLU A 250 4.42 -8.62 11.15
C GLU A 250 3.73 -9.96 10.91
N MET A 251 4.18 -11.05 11.55
CA MET A 251 3.57 -12.36 11.35
C MET A 251 2.21 -12.52 12.06
N PRO A 252 1.99 -12.05 13.31
CA PRO A 252 0.67 -12.10 13.94
C PRO A 252 -0.37 -11.20 13.24
N LEU A 253 0.07 -10.15 12.52
CA LEU A 253 -0.83 -9.29 11.74
C LEU A 253 -1.41 -9.98 10.49
N VAL A 254 -0.71 -10.98 9.93
CA VAL A 254 -1.16 -11.72 8.74
C VAL A 254 -2.60 -12.26 8.87
N PRO A 255 -2.95 -13.08 9.90
CA PRO A 255 -4.32 -13.58 10.05
C PRO A 255 -5.34 -12.45 10.29
N VAL A 256 -4.95 -11.36 10.94
CA VAL A 256 -5.82 -10.19 11.14
C VAL A 256 -6.21 -9.58 9.79
N LEU A 257 -5.23 -9.34 8.92
CA LEU A 257 -5.47 -8.80 7.59
C LEU A 257 -6.22 -9.79 6.70
N THR A 258 -5.88 -11.08 6.74
CA THR A 258 -6.65 -12.14 6.05
C THR A 258 -8.14 -12.05 6.43
N ALA A 259 -8.46 -11.98 7.73
CA ALA A 259 -9.84 -11.89 8.20
C ALA A 259 -10.54 -10.58 7.77
N MET A 260 -9.88 -9.43 7.90
CA MET A 260 -10.43 -8.13 7.45
C MET A 260 -10.72 -8.10 5.95
N GLU A 261 -9.80 -8.65 5.14
CA GLU A 261 -9.94 -8.69 3.68
C GLU A 261 -11.05 -9.63 3.24
N LEU A 262 -11.21 -10.80 3.90
CA LEU A 262 -12.29 -11.74 3.64
C LEU A 262 -13.66 -11.18 4.04
N GLU A 263 -13.73 -10.42 5.14
CA GLU A 263 -14.97 -9.79 5.60
C GLU A 263 -15.41 -8.62 4.70
N GLY A 264 -14.49 -7.72 4.35
CA GLY A 264 -14.79 -6.54 3.53
C GLY A 264 -15.81 -5.57 4.15
N ILE A 265 -16.22 -4.54 3.41
CA ILE A 265 -17.18 -3.51 3.86
C ILE A 265 -18.38 -3.37 2.92
N ASN A 266 -19.57 -3.10 3.48
CA ASN A 266 -20.80 -2.91 2.72
C ASN A 266 -20.87 -1.49 2.09
N LEU A 267 -21.57 -1.37 0.95
CA LEU A 267 -21.68 -0.13 0.19
C LEU A 267 -23.11 0.13 -0.29
N ASP A 268 -23.66 1.31 0.01
CA ASP A 268 -24.90 1.79 -0.58
C ASP A 268 -24.65 2.31 -2.01
N VAL A 269 -24.80 1.40 -2.98
CA VAL A 269 -24.67 1.70 -4.42
C VAL A 269 -25.71 2.73 -4.87
N ASN A 270 -26.96 2.65 -4.39
CA ASN A 270 -28.03 3.57 -4.82
C ASN A 270 -27.73 5.00 -4.38
N PHE A 271 -27.16 5.18 -3.17
CA PHE A 271 -26.71 6.48 -2.70
C PHE A 271 -25.55 7.03 -3.54
N LEU A 272 -24.60 6.19 -3.98
CA LEU A 272 -23.53 6.63 -4.89
C LEU A 272 -24.06 7.02 -6.28
N GLU A 273 -25.01 6.29 -6.84
CA GLU A 273 -25.66 6.67 -8.11
C GLU A 273 -26.32 8.05 -8.00
N SER A 274 -27.09 8.30 -6.92
CA SER A 274 -27.67 9.61 -6.64
C SER A 274 -26.62 10.71 -6.44
N LEU A 275 -25.46 10.38 -5.85
CA LEU A 275 -24.34 11.31 -5.68
C LEU A 275 -23.65 11.61 -7.01
N SER A 276 -23.56 10.65 -7.94
CA SER A 276 -22.98 10.86 -9.27
C SER A 276 -23.84 11.80 -10.12
N ASP A 277 -25.17 11.66 -10.06
CA ASP A 277 -26.11 12.58 -10.70
C ASP A 277 -25.94 14.01 -10.18
N ASP A 278 -25.75 14.18 -8.88
CA ASP A 278 -25.53 15.48 -8.24
C ASP A 278 -24.17 16.09 -8.60
N LEU A 279 -23.09 15.30 -8.53
CA LEU A 279 -21.77 15.75 -8.98
C LEU A 279 -21.77 16.15 -10.45
N SER A 280 -22.51 15.43 -11.30
CA SER A 280 -22.67 15.75 -12.72
C SER A 280 -23.42 17.08 -12.96
N LYS A 281 -24.20 17.58 -12.00
CA LYS A 281 -24.81 18.92 -12.05
C LYS A 281 -23.77 19.96 -11.64
N ASP A 282 -23.15 19.80 -10.47
CA ASP A 282 -22.10 20.69 -9.94
C ASP A 282 -20.97 20.91 -10.97
N ILE A 283 -20.53 19.82 -11.63
CA ILE A 283 -19.50 19.84 -12.67
C ILE A 283 -19.93 20.70 -13.86
N LYS A 284 -21.15 20.51 -14.40
CA LYS A 284 -21.65 21.28 -15.55
C LYS A 284 -21.83 22.76 -15.25
N GLU A 285 -22.21 23.10 -14.01
CA GLU A 285 -22.29 24.49 -13.55
C GLU A 285 -20.90 25.15 -13.54
N LEU A 286 -19.89 24.46 -13.01
CA LEU A 286 -18.49 24.92 -13.04
C LEU A 286 -17.93 25.02 -14.46
N GLU A 287 -18.19 24.04 -15.33
CA GLU A 287 -17.80 24.11 -16.75
C GLU A 287 -18.37 25.36 -17.43
N THR A 288 -19.66 25.61 -17.22
CA THR A 288 -20.36 26.79 -17.77
C THR A 288 -19.76 28.10 -17.24
N ALA A 289 -19.41 28.17 -15.94
CA ALA A 289 -18.76 29.33 -15.34
C ALA A 289 -17.34 29.56 -15.90
N ILE A 290 -16.56 28.50 -16.08
CA ILE A 290 -15.20 28.57 -16.64
C ILE A 290 -15.24 29.01 -18.11
N TYR A 291 -16.10 28.42 -18.95
CA TYR A 291 -16.24 28.82 -20.36
C TYR A 291 -16.69 30.27 -20.51
N LYS A 292 -17.62 30.72 -19.66
CA LYS A 292 -18.06 32.12 -19.61
C LYS A 292 -16.94 33.09 -19.24
N THR A 293 -16.05 32.71 -18.32
CA THR A 293 -14.91 33.55 -17.90
C THR A 293 -13.74 33.49 -18.91
N ALA A 294 -13.62 32.38 -19.65
CA ALA A 294 -12.65 32.21 -20.73
C ALA A 294 -13.10 32.81 -22.10
N ASP A 295 -14.37 33.19 -22.22
CA ASP A 295 -15.05 33.61 -23.47
C ASP A 295 -14.95 32.57 -24.61
N LYS A 296 -14.79 31.28 -24.27
CA LYS A 296 -14.76 30.16 -25.22
C LYS A 296 -14.90 28.79 -24.54
N GLU A 297 -15.40 27.83 -25.32
CA GLU A 297 -15.35 26.41 -24.98
C GLU A 297 -14.00 25.78 -25.35
N PHE A 298 -13.51 24.88 -24.51
CA PHE A 298 -12.29 24.10 -24.73
C PHE A 298 -12.27 22.88 -23.79
N ASN A 299 -11.40 21.91 -24.05
CA ASN A 299 -11.29 20.72 -23.21
C ASN A 299 -10.52 21.03 -21.91
N LEU A 300 -11.24 21.19 -20.80
CA LEU A 300 -10.71 21.42 -19.45
C LEU A 300 -9.80 20.29 -18.93
N ALA A 301 -10.05 19.05 -19.36
CA ALA A 301 -9.21 17.90 -19.04
C ALA A 301 -7.87 17.90 -19.81
N SER A 302 -7.71 18.75 -20.84
CA SER A 302 -6.47 18.86 -21.62
C SER A 302 -5.54 19.93 -21.01
N PRO A 303 -4.41 19.54 -20.37
CA PRO A 303 -3.50 20.51 -19.74
C PRO A 303 -2.91 21.52 -20.74
N ARG A 304 -2.79 21.10 -22.00
CA ARG A 304 -2.29 21.92 -23.12
C ARG A 304 -3.30 23.00 -23.52
N GLN A 305 -4.58 22.66 -23.72
CA GLN A 305 -5.59 23.66 -24.08
C GLN A 305 -5.81 24.63 -22.93
N LEU A 306 -6.01 24.10 -21.72
CA LEU A 306 -6.13 24.89 -20.49
C LEU A 306 -4.95 25.86 -20.29
N GLY A 307 -3.71 25.40 -20.53
CA GLY A 307 -2.53 26.24 -20.42
C GLY A 307 -2.49 27.41 -21.41
N ILE A 308 -3.00 27.22 -22.63
CA ILE A 308 -3.11 28.29 -23.63
C ILE A 308 -4.14 29.33 -23.16
N VAL A 309 -5.33 28.88 -22.71
CA VAL A 309 -6.40 29.77 -22.20
C VAL A 309 -5.90 30.64 -21.05
N LEU A 310 -5.27 30.04 -20.05
CA LEU A 310 -4.86 30.76 -18.84
C LEU A 310 -3.68 31.72 -19.08
N PHE A 311 -2.74 31.39 -19.99
CA PHE A 311 -1.46 32.09 -20.05
C PHE A 311 -1.16 32.80 -21.38
N GLU A 312 -1.83 32.45 -22.48
CA GLU A 312 -1.71 33.15 -23.76
C GLU A 312 -2.91 34.07 -24.02
N ASP A 313 -4.13 33.60 -23.75
CA ASP A 313 -5.37 34.37 -23.96
C ASP A 313 -5.66 35.32 -22.79
N LEU A 314 -5.86 34.75 -21.59
CA LEU A 314 -6.17 35.52 -20.36
C LEU A 314 -4.94 36.16 -19.72
N LYS A 315 -3.73 35.69 -20.07
CA LYS A 315 -2.42 36.23 -19.63
C LYS A 315 -2.33 36.48 -18.12
N LEU A 316 -2.79 35.52 -17.32
CA LEU A 316 -2.85 35.67 -15.86
C LEU A 316 -1.47 35.92 -15.21
N ILE A 317 -0.38 35.52 -15.85
CA ILE A 317 1.00 35.82 -15.41
C ILE A 317 1.95 36.02 -16.60
N ASP A 318 2.90 36.95 -16.47
CA ASP A 318 3.89 37.28 -17.52
C ASP A 318 4.87 36.14 -17.84
N LYS A 319 5.16 35.28 -16.87
CA LYS A 319 6.20 34.23 -16.96
C LYS A 319 5.69 32.88 -16.43
N PRO A 320 4.74 32.25 -17.15
CA PRO A 320 4.21 30.96 -16.76
C PRO A 320 5.28 29.85 -16.82
N LYS A 321 5.31 29.00 -15.78
CA LYS A 321 6.21 27.85 -15.72
C LYS A 321 5.85 26.86 -16.83
N LYS A 322 6.83 26.45 -17.63
CA LYS A 322 6.68 25.40 -18.66
C LYS A 322 7.21 24.05 -18.15
N THR A 323 6.66 22.95 -18.67
CA THR A 323 7.18 21.59 -18.43
C THR A 323 8.45 21.35 -19.26
N LYS A 324 9.11 20.20 -19.04
CA LYS A 324 10.22 19.73 -19.91
C LYS A 324 9.82 19.58 -21.38
N THR A 325 8.53 19.41 -21.67
CA THR A 325 7.95 19.29 -23.02
C THR A 325 7.46 20.63 -23.61
N GLY A 326 7.72 21.76 -22.95
CA GLY A 326 7.42 23.10 -23.46
C GLY A 326 5.97 23.58 -23.32
N GLN A 327 5.03 22.72 -22.91
CA GLN A 327 3.67 23.13 -22.56
C GLN A 327 3.65 23.90 -21.23
N TYR A 328 2.66 24.76 -21.02
CA TYR A 328 2.46 25.43 -19.72
C TYR A 328 2.09 24.41 -18.62
N SER A 329 2.63 24.60 -17.42
CA SER A 329 2.39 23.74 -16.26
C SER A 329 1.08 24.16 -15.60
N THR A 330 0.01 23.40 -15.83
CA THR A 330 -1.29 23.58 -15.14
C THR A 330 -1.44 22.58 -13.99
N SER A 331 -0.37 22.27 -13.26
CA SER A 331 -0.41 21.40 -12.07
C SER A 331 -1.04 22.13 -10.88
N GLU A 332 -1.60 21.38 -9.93
CA GLU A 332 -2.21 21.92 -8.70
C GLU A 332 -1.26 22.87 -7.95
N ASP A 333 0.02 22.51 -7.76
CA ASP A 333 1.09 23.35 -7.18
C ASP A 333 1.36 24.69 -7.89
N VAL A 334 0.91 24.85 -9.14
CA VAL A 334 1.08 26.08 -9.93
C VAL A 334 -0.20 26.89 -9.93
N LEU A 335 -1.35 26.23 -10.13
CA LEU A 335 -2.65 26.88 -10.10
C LEU A 335 -3.02 27.38 -8.70
N SER A 336 -2.72 26.64 -7.63
CA SER A 336 -2.95 27.06 -6.23
C SER A 336 -2.20 28.32 -5.80
N LYS A 337 -1.19 28.77 -6.56
CA LYS A 337 -0.47 30.04 -6.33
C LYS A 337 -1.11 31.23 -7.05
N LEU A 338 -2.17 30.98 -7.81
CA LEU A 338 -2.99 31.93 -8.55
C LEU A 338 -4.43 31.86 -8.03
N ASP A 339 -4.60 31.55 -6.73
CA ASP A 339 -5.89 31.40 -6.07
C ASP A 339 -6.70 32.71 -6.00
N GLU A 340 -6.06 33.86 -6.25
CA GLU A 340 -6.71 35.16 -6.40
C GLU A 340 -7.65 35.28 -7.62
N TYR A 341 -7.50 34.43 -8.64
CA TYR A 341 -8.32 34.48 -9.86
C TYR A 341 -9.49 33.49 -9.79
N GLN A 342 -10.72 33.97 -9.93
CA GLN A 342 -11.94 33.12 -9.84
C GLN A 342 -11.89 31.91 -10.77
N ILE A 343 -11.50 32.10 -12.04
CA ILE A 343 -11.38 30.99 -13.01
C ILE A 343 -10.44 29.87 -12.52
N ILE A 344 -9.39 30.21 -11.77
CA ILE A 344 -8.44 29.24 -11.22
C ILE A 344 -9.08 28.45 -10.07
N GLN A 345 -9.84 29.13 -9.20
CA GLN A 345 -10.62 28.46 -8.15
C GLN A 345 -11.64 27.49 -8.76
N ASP A 346 -12.37 27.93 -9.78
CA ASP A 346 -13.38 27.12 -10.48
C ASP A 346 -12.75 25.89 -11.16
N ILE A 347 -11.59 26.05 -11.81
CA ILE A 347 -10.82 24.94 -12.41
C ILE A 347 -10.35 23.94 -11.36
N LEU A 348 -9.87 24.42 -10.20
CA LEU A 348 -9.41 23.55 -9.11
C LEU A 348 -10.59 22.78 -8.49
N ALA A 349 -11.73 23.44 -8.29
CA ALA A 349 -12.98 22.80 -7.86
C ALA A 349 -13.45 21.75 -8.87
N TRP A 350 -13.54 22.10 -10.17
CA TRP A 350 -13.96 21.19 -11.24
C TRP A 350 -13.08 19.94 -11.30
N ARG A 351 -11.75 20.10 -11.23
CA ARG A 351 -10.82 18.96 -11.16
C ARG A 351 -11.02 18.09 -9.92
N SER A 352 -11.30 18.70 -8.77
CA SER A 352 -11.58 17.98 -7.53
C SER A 352 -12.86 17.14 -7.65
N LEU A 353 -13.92 17.68 -8.25
CA LEU A 353 -15.20 16.97 -8.44
C LEU A 353 -15.07 15.86 -9.50
N ILE A 354 -14.45 16.14 -10.65
CA ILE A 354 -14.17 15.13 -11.69
C ILE A 354 -13.33 13.98 -11.13
N LYS A 355 -12.30 14.27 -10.32
CA LYS A 355 -11.51 13.23 -9.66
C LYS A 355 -12.37 12.45 -8.66
N LEU A 356 -13.19 13.14 -7.87
CA LEU A 356 -14.06 12.49 -6.88
C LEU A 356 -15.05 11.52 -7.54
N GLN A 357 -15.72 11.96 -8.60
CA GLN A 357 -16.66 11.17 -9.39
C GLN A 357 -15.96 9.94 -10.00
N ASN A 358 -14.96 10.17 -10.87
CA ASN A 358 -14.30 9.09 -11.62
C ASN A 358 -13.51 8.10 -10.75
N THR A 359 -12.95 8.55 -9.61
CA THR A 359 -12.05 7.71 -8.78
C THR A 359 -12.81 6.95 -7.69
N TYR A 360 -13.95 7.48 -7.23
CA TYR A 360 -14.70 6.89 -6.11
C TYR A 360 -16.15 6.64 -6.45
N VAL A 361 -16.93 7.67 -6.82
CA VAL A 361 -18.39 7.53 -6.93
C VAL A 361 -18.81 6.56 -8.05
N ASP A 362 -18.20 6.67 -9.23
CA ASP A 362 -18.49 5.78 -10.35
C ASP A 362 -17.69 4.48 -10.29
N ALA A 363 -16.54 4.49 -9.60
CA ALA A 363 -15.63 3.35 -9.55
C ALA A 363 -16.00 2.33 -8.46
N LEU A 364 -16.33 2.77 -7.25
CA LEU A 364 -16.60 1.89 -6.11
C LEU A 364 -17.75 0.88 -6.36
N PRO A 365 -18.88 1.24 -7.02
CA PRO A 365 -19.92 0.26 -7.38
C PRO A 365 -19.39 -0.90 -8.22
N THR A 366 -18.40 -0.65 -9.09
CA THR A 366 -17.76 -1.71 -9.92
C THR A 366 -16.80 -2.61 -9.15
N GLN A 367 -16.47 -2.26 -7.90
CA GLN A 367 -15.59 -3.03 -7.01
C GLN A 367 -16.37 -3.89 -5.99
N VAL A 368 -17.71 -3.84 -6.01
CA VAL A 368 -18.55 -4.71 -5.17
C VAL A 368 -18.45 -6.15 -5.71
N ASN A 369 -18.02 -7.07 -4.86
CA ASN A 369 -17.91 -8.48 -5.20
C ASN A 369 -19.32 -9.10 -5.34
N ALA A 370 -19.58 -9.80 -6.45
CA ALA A 370 -20.90 -10.34 -6.78
C ALA A 370 -21.38 -11.52 -5.90
N VAL A 371 -20.49 -12.14 -5.11
CA VAL A 371 -20.82 -13.25 -4.20
C VAL A 371 -21.14 -12.72 -2.80
N THR A 372 -20.29 -11.83 -2.26
CA THR A 372 -20.43 -11.29 -0.90
C THR A 372 -21.31 -10.04 -0.84
N ASN A 373 -21.50 -9.34 -1.97
CA ASN A 373 -22.08 -8.00 -2.07
C ASN A 373 -21.32 -6.94 -1.24
N ARG A 374 -20.01 -7.12 -1.04
CA ARG A 374 -19.13 -6.22 -0.27
C ARG A 374 -17.91 -5.80 -1.08
N ILE A 375 -17.26 -4.72 -0.66
CA ILE A 375 -15.95 -4.30 -1.18
C ILE A 375 -14.85 -4.95 -0.32
N HIS A 376 -13.90 -5.60 -0.98
CA HIS A 376 -12.75 -6.26 -0.35
C HIS A 376 -11.46 -5.58 -0.84
N THR A 377 -10.90 -4.67 -0.04
CA THR A 377 -9.60 -4.04 -0.33
C THR A 377 -8.46 -5.00 -0.01
N ASP A 378 -7.35 -4.93 -0.76
CA ASP A 378 -6.10 -5.60 -0.40
C ASP A 378 -5.24 -4.66 0.47
N TYR A 379 -4.79 -5.13 1.64
CA TYR A 379 -3.79 -4.48 2.50
C TYR A 379 -2.39 -5.05 2.24
N ASN A 380 -1.41 -4.18 2.01
CA ASN A 380 -0.01 -4.57 1.83
C ASN A 380 0.83 -4.15 3.02
N GLN A 381 1.51 -5.10 3.65
CA GLN A 381 2.51 -4.85 4.68
C GLN A 381 3.86 -4.40 4.08
N ALA A 382 4.27 -5.02 2.96
CA ALA A 382 5.61 -4.87 2.38
C ALA A 382 5.69 -3.83 1.23
N VAL A 383 5.18 -2.61 1.44
CA VAL A 383 5.17 -1.54 0.41
C VAL A 383 5.71 -0.21 0.91
N ALA A 384 5.13 0.36 1.99
CA ALA A 384 5.61 1.65 2.49
C ALA A 384 6.87 1.43 3.34
N ALA A 385 7.98 2.10 3.01
CA ALA A 385 9.25 1.90 3.73
C ALA A 385 9.26 2.38 5.20
N THR A 386 8.14 2.94 5.70
CA THR A 386 7.93 3.30 7.10
C THR A 386 7.20 2.22 7.92
N GLY A 387 6.73 1.13 7.32
CA GLY A 387 5.94 0.11 8.04
C GLY A 387 4.42 0.27 7.96
N ARG A 388 3.92 1.43 7.49
CA ARG A 388 2.48 1.68 7.30
C ARG A 388 1.88 0.71 6.27
N LEU A 389 0.68 0.21 6.55
CA LEU A 389 -0.12 -0.53 5.57
C LEU A 389 -0.49 0.38 4.40
N SER A 390 -0.57 -0.18 3.19
CA SER A 390 -1.20 0.48 2.05
C SER A 390 -2.37 -0.33 1.52
N SER A 391 -3.47 0.34 1.13
CA SER A 391 -4.68 -0.29 0.58
C SER A 391 -4.76 -0.14 -0.95
N ASN A 392 -5.24 -1.18 -1.65
CA ASN A 392 -5.58 -1.14 -3.08
C ASN A 392 -6.84 -1.97 -3.38
N ASN A 393 -7.33 -1.88 -4.63
CA ASN A 393 -8.47 -2.65 -5.15
C ASN A 393 -9.75 -2.62 -4.28
N PRO A 394 -10.30 -1.46 -3.86
CA PRO A 394 -9.88 -0.08 -4.12
C PRO A 394 -8.98 0.49 -3.01
N ASN A 395 -8.31 1.62 -3.26
CA ASN A 395 -7.56 2.31 -2.21
C ASN A 395 -8.51 3.14 -1.32
N LEU A 396 -8.86 2.60 -0.15
CA LEU A 396 -9.77 3.24 0.82
C LEU A 396 -9.09 4.33 1.66
N GLN A 397 -7.76 4.28 1.79
CA GLN A 397 -6.97 5.29 2.51
C GLN A 397 -7.01 6.68 1.87
N ASN A 398 -7.25 6.78 0.56
CA ASN A 398 -7.25 8.06 -0.16
C ASN A 398 -8.63 8.74 -0.24
N ILE A 399 -9.68 8.21 0.40
CA ILE A 399 -11.04 8.76 0.31
C ILE A 399 -11.08 10.19 0.94
N PRO A 400 -11.46 11.25 0.18
CA PRO A 400 -11.31 12.63 0.67
C PRO A 400 -12.24 13.00 1.83
N ILE A 401 -11.68 13.53 2.93
CA ILE A 401 -12.43 13.98 4.12
C ILE A 401 -12.62 15.51 4.25
N ARG A 402 -11.95 16.30 3.40
CA ARG A 402 -11.82 17.76 3.58
C ARG A 402 -12.97 18.57 2.99
N THR A 403 -13.64 18.06 1.97
CA THR A 403 -14.74 18.73 1.27
C THR A 403 -16.06 18.03 1.60
N GLU A 404 -17.18 18.77 1.55
CA GLU A 404 -18.50 18.22 1.85
C GLU A 404 -18.88 17.06 0.90
N ARG A 405 -18.70 17.26 -0.41
CA ARG A 405 -18.88 16.18 -1.41
C ARG A 405 -17.91 15.00 -1.18
N GLY A 406 -16.68 15.26 -0.72
CA GLY A 406 -15.72 14.21 -0.37
C GLY A 406 -16.21 13.34 0.79
N ARG A 407 -16.64 14.00 1.87
CA ARG A 407 -17.25 13.37 3.04
C ARG A 407 -18.44 12.50 2.66
N GLN A 408 -19.29 12.95 1.75
CA GLN A 408 -20.44 12.17 1.26
C GLN A 408 -20.02 10.80 0.70
N VAL A 409 -18.82 10.61 0.14
CA VAL A 409 -18.35 9.28 -0.26
C VAL A 409 -18.20 8.32 0.93
N ARG A 410 -17.76 8.80 2.10
CA ARG A 410 -17.73 7.97 3.33
C ARG A 410 -19.14 7.59 3.81
N LYS A 411 -20.17 8.40 3.53
CA LYS A 411 -21.56 8.08 3.86
C LYS A 411 -22.09 6.85 3.13
N ALA A 412 -21.52 6.50 1.97
CA ALA A 412 -21.89 5.31 1.22
C ALA A 412 -21.44 3.99 1.89
N PHE A 413 -20.47 4.04 2.80
CA PHE A 413 -19.99 2.87 3.53
C PHE A 413 -20.85 2.67 4.78
N VAL A 414 -21.53 1.53 4.85
CA VAL A 414 -22.63 1.26 5.81
C VAL A 414 -22.39 -0.06 6.57
N PRO A 415 -23.10 -0.32 7.69
CA PRO A 415 -23.11 -1.62 8.35
C PRO A 415 -23.57 -2.76 7.42
N ARG A 416 -23.36 -4.03 7.82
CA ARG A 416 -23.87 -5.17 7.03
C ARG A 416 -25.40 -5.24 6.95
N ASP A 417 -26.10 -4.88 8.04
CA ASP A 417 -27.55 -4.93 8.16
C ASP A 417 -28.06 -4.01 9.29
N GLU A 418 -29.38 -3.92 9.45
CA GLU A 418 -30.06 -3.05 10.43
C GLU A 418 -29.76 -3.37 11.91
N ASN A 419 -29.24 -4.57 12.23
CA ASN A 419 -28.86 -4.96 13.60
C ASN A 419 -27.43 -4.57 13.95
N HIS A 420 -26.68 -4.02 12.99
CA HIS A 420 -25.31 -3.58 13.14
C HIS A 420 -25.20 -2.05 13.11
N ILE A 421 -24.08 -1.54 13.60
CA ILE A 421 -23.66 -0.14 13.55
C ILE A 421 -22.16 -0.11 13.21
N LEU A 422 -21.69 0.94 12.53
CA LEU A 422 -20.25 1.14 12.37
C LEU A 422 -19.71 1.86 13.59
N VAL A 423 -18.58 1.37 14.11
CA VAL A 423 -17.78 2.04 15.14
C VAL A 423 -16.42 2.37 14.53
N ALA A 424 -15.93 3.59 14.71
CA ALA A 424 -14.59 3.98 14.32
C ALA A 424 -13.81 4.44 15.56
N ALA A 425 -12.55 4.05 15.64
CA ALA A 425 -11.63 4.42 16.71
C ALA A 425 -10.34 4.98 16.09
N ASP A 426 -10.04 6.26 16.33
CA ASP A 426 -8.89 6.98 15.79
C ASP A 426 -7.94 7.41 16.92
N TYR A 427 -6.64 7.26 16.72
CA TYR A 427 -5.67 7.73 17.71
C TYR A 427 -5.50 9.25 17.67
N SER A 428 -5.85 9.92 18.76
CA SER A 428 -5.78 11.38 18.89
C SER A 428 -4.34 11.90 18.83
N GLN A 429 -3.90 12.22 17.60
CA GLN A 429 -2.62 12.82 17.24
C GLN A 429 -1.39 11.98 17.65
N ILE A 430 -1.43 10.68 17.37
CA ILE A 430 -0.38 9.70 17.72
C ILE A 430 1.05 10.14 17.39
N GLU A 431 1.30 10.70 16.19
CA GLU A 431 2.64 11.16 15.79
C GLU A 431 3.19 12.28 16.72
N LEU A 432 2.32 13.14 17.28
CA LEU A 432 2.72 14.19 18.22
C LEU A 432 3.07 13.61 19.60
N ARG A 433 2.30 12.61 20.06
CA ARG A 433 2.53 11.91 21.33
C ARG A 433 3.81 11.09 21.28
N ILE A 434 4.06 10.40 20.17
CA ILE A 434 5.31 9.65 19.93
C ILE A 434 6.51 10.58 19.95
N ILE A 435 6.53 11.70 19.20
CA ILE A 435 7.71 12.55 19.17
C ILE A 435 7.94 13.30 20.50
N ALA A 436 6.87 13.61 21.25
CA ALA A 436 6.99 14.11 22.62
C ALA A 436 7.66 13.08 23.55
N ALA A 437 7.26 11.80 23.46
CA ALA A 437 7.89 10.72 24.22
C ALA A 437 9.35 10.44 23.78
N LEU A 438 9.64 10.42 22.48
CA LEU A 438 10.99 10.17 21.94
C LEU A 438 11.98 11.31 22.19
N SER A 439 11.51 12.56 22.28
CA SER A 439 12.35 13.72 22.59
C SER A 439 12.52 13.97 24.09
N GLU A 440 11.72 13.30 24.93
CA GLU A 440 11.65 13.51 26.38
C GLU A 440 11.41 14.97 26.81
N ASP A 441 10.82 15.79 25.93
CA ASP A 441 10.63 17.24 26.16
C ASP A 441 9.50 17.49 27.17
N GLU A 442 9.86 18.01 28.35
CA GLU A 442 8.96 18.17 29.49
C GLU A 442 7.73 19.01 29.12
N ASN A 443 7.92 20.09 28.35
CA ASN A 443 6.85 20.99 27.95
C ASN A 443 5.86 20.37 26.96
N MET A 444 6.29 19.36 26.19
CA MET A 444 5.40 18.58 25.32
C MET A 444 4.68 17.48 26.10
N ILE A 445 5.41 16.75 26.95
CA ILE A 445 4.86 15.67 27.78
C ILE A 445 3.79 16.20 28.72
N GLU A 446 4.07 17.30 29.44
CA GLU A 446 3.13 17.92 30.38
C GLU A 446 1.81 18.30 29.69
N SER A 447 1.85 18.91 28.50
CA SER A 447 0.62 19.28 27.78
C SER A 447 -0.24 18.08 27.41
N PHE A 448 0.34 16.94 27.04
CA PHE A 448 -0.44 15.72 26.79
C PHE A 448 -0.92 15.03 28.08
N VAL A 449 -0.11 15.03 29.14
CA VAL A 449 -0.47 14.43 30.44
C VAL A 449 -1.58 15.23 31.14
N ASN A 450 -1.60 16.55 30.98
CA ASN A 450 -2.65 17.44 31.49
C ASN A 450 -3.95 17.40 30.67
N GLY A 451 -3.97 16.74 29.51
CA GLY A 451 -5.11 16.75 28.59
C GLY A 451 -5.34 18.10 27.91
N GLU A 452 -4.29 18.91 27.74
CA GLU A 452 -4.36 20.18 27.03
C GLU A 452 -4.51 19.95 25.51
N ASP A 453 -5.22 20.86 24.82
CA ASP A 453 -5.12 20.93 23.36
C ASP A 453 -3.70 21.35 22.98
N PHE A 454 -2.88 20.38 22.54
CA PHE A 454 -1.46 20.59 22.25
C PHE A 454 -1.20 21.70 21.21
N HIS A 455 -2.13 21.94 20.27
CA HIS A 455 -1.99 23.04 19.31
C HIS A 455 -2.27 24.40 19.96
N ALA A 456 -3.28 24.47 20.83
CA ALA A 456 -3.57 25.69 21.59
C ALA A 456 -2.48 25.96 22.64
N SER A 457 -1.97 24.94 23.33
CA SER A 457 -0.86 25.07 24.29
C SER A 457 0.43 25.54 23.61
N THR A 458 0.77 25.00 22.42
CA THR A 458 1.85 25.58 21.61
C THR A 458 1.57 27.04 21.24
N ALA A 459 0.35 27.38 20.81
CA ALA A 459 0.02 28.77 20.46
C ALA A 459 0.21 29.71 21.65
N ALA A 460 -0.32 29.35 22.83
CA ALA A 460 -0.14 30.08 24.08
C ALA A 460 1.35 30.32 24.40
N LYS A 461 2.15 29.26 24.38
CA LYS A 461 3.60 29.29 24.67
C LYS A 461 4.43 30.04 23.60
N VAL A 462 3.98 30.09 22.33
CA VAL A 462 4.69 30.77 21.22
C VAL A 462 4.30 32.25 21.08
N PHE A 463 3.05 32.61 21.40
CA PHE A 463 2.55 33.99 21.35
C PHE A 463 2.62 34.71 22.72
N ASP A 464 2.99 34.01 23.80
CA ASP A 464 3.09 34.53 25.17
C ASP A 464 1.73 35.08 25.70
N ILE A 465 0.69 34.25 25.56
CA ILE A 465 -0.70 34.55 25.98
C ILE A 465 -1.30 33.40 26.80
N PRO A 466 -2.32 33.65 27.66
CA PRO A 466 -3.07 32.59 28.31
C PRO A 466 -3.72 31.61 27.32
N LEU A 467 -3.89 30.35 27.72
CA LEU A 467 -4.47 29.30 26.88
C LEU A 467 -5.91 29.62 26.46
N GLU A 468 -6.66 30.28 27.35
CA GLU A 468 -8.04 30.72 27.16
C GLU A 468 -8.18 31.87 26.15
N GLU A 469 -7.10 32.62 25.92
CA GLU A 469 -7.05 33.75 24.97
C GLU A 469 -6.62 33.32 23.56
N VAL A 470 -6.24 32.05 23.36
CA VAL A 470 -5.81 31.52 22.07
C VAL A 470 -6.95 31.54 21.05
N THR A 471 -6.83 32.38 20.03
CA THR A 471 -7.77 32.44 18.92
C THR A 471 -7.70 31.19 18.04
N ARG A 472 -8.80 30.89 17.33
CA ARG A 472 -8.84 29.79 16.34
C ARG A 472 -7.76 29.92 15.26
N GLU A 473 -7.41 31.15 14.88
CA GLU A 473 -6.35 31.44 13.91
C GLU A 473 -4.97 31.10 14.47
N GLN A 474 -4.64 31.57 15.68
CA GLN A 474 -3.38 31.22 16.35
C GLN A 474 -3.24 29.71 16.55
N ARG A 475 -4.30 29.01 16.97
CA ARG A 475 -4.33 27.54 17.06
C ARG A 475 -4.09 26.87 15.70
N SER A 476 -4.71 27.37 14.63
CA SER A 476 -4.52 26.83 13.27
C SER A 476 -3.07 27.02 12.80
N ASN A 477 -2.49 28.19 13.07
CA ASN A 477 -1.11 28.50 12.72
C ASN A 477 -0.14 27.62 13.53
N ALA A 478 -0.36 27.46 14.84
CA ALA A 478 0.40 26.54 15.67
C ALA A 478 0.27 25.08 15.22
N LYS A 479 -0.93 24.63 14.81
CA LYS A 479 -1.12 23.29 14.20
C LYS A 479 -0.22 23.09 12.98
N ALA A 480 -0.19 24.06 12.07
CA ALA A 480 0.67 24.00 10.89
C ALA A 480 2.18 24.07 11.24
N VAL A 481 2.56 24.84 12.27
CA VAL A 481 3.93 24.87 12.79
C VAL A 481 4.34 23.51 13.39
N ASN A 482 3.50 22.88 14.21
CA ASN A 482 3.78 21.59 14.85
C ASN A 482 4.07 20.52 13.79
N PHE A 483 3.12 20.28 12.87
CA PHE A 483 3.32 19.31 11.78
C PHE A 483 4.44 19.74 10.83
N GLY A 484 4.60 21.04 10.58
CA GLY A 484 5.68 21.58 9.76
C GLY A 484 7.06 21.22 10.31
N ILE A 485 7.32 21.52 11.58
CA ILE A 485 8.60 21.29 12.23
C ILE A 485 8.87 19.80 12.41
N ILE A 486 7.88 19.01 12.79
CA ILE A 486 8.01 17.55 12.91
C ILE A 486 8.42 16.91 11.59
N TYR A 487 7.82 17.33 10.47
CA TYR A 487 8.22 16.87 9.13
C TYR A 487 9.48 17.56 8.56
N GLY A 488 10.23 18.29 9.39
CA GLY A 488 11.47 18.97 9.04
C GLY A 488 11.32 20.09 8.01
N GLN A 489 10.16 20.76 7.97
CA GLN A 489 9.96 21.90 7.09
C GLN A 489 10.75 23.12 7.57
N GLY A 490 11.54 23.72 6.66
CA GLY A 490 12.22 24.99 6.92
C GLY A 490 11.29 26.21 6.79
N ALA A 491 11.75 27.35 7.32
CA ALA A 491 11.02 28.63 7.32
C ALA A 491 10.48 29.08 5.95
N PHE A 492 11.09 28.66 4.84
CA PHE A 492 10.58 28.96 3.49
C PHE A 492 9.24 28.26 3.19
N THR A 493 9.13 26.97 3.51
CA THR A 493 7.91 26.19 3.27
C THR A 493 6.79 26.65 4.20
N LEU A 494 7.12 26.86 5.48
CA LEU A 494 6.18 27.38 6.49
C LEU A 494 5.62 28.75 6.09
N ALA A 495 6.49 29.67 5.61
CA ALA A 495 6.07 30.98 5.10
C ALA A 495 5.07 30.88 3.94
N GLN A 496 5.30 29.97 2.99
CA GLN A 496 4.37 29.74 1.88
C GLN A 496 3.04 29.15 2.33
N GLN A 497 3.04 28.16 3.23
CA GLN A 497 1.82 27.51 3.71
C GLN A 497 0.96 28.43 4.57
N GLN A 498 1.58 29.27 5.41
CA GLN A 498 0.88 30.18 6.33
C GLN A 498 0.62 31.58 5.74
N LYS A 499 1.04 31.83 4.48
CA LYS A 499 0.96 33.15 3.82
C LYS A 499 1.61 34.30 4.63
N ILE A 500 2.65 34.00 5.41
CA ILE A 500 3.45 34.95 6.23
C ILE A 500 4.82 35.23 5.61
N SER A 501 5.56 36.23 6.12
CA SER A 501 6.92 36.49 5.66
C SER A 501 7.91 35.40 6.11
N ARG A 502 9.01 35.24 5.38
CA ARG A 502 10.11 34.34 5.78
C ARG A 502 10.75 34.70 7.12
N LYS A 503 10.65 35.98 7.53
CA LYS A 503 11.19 36.45 8.81
C LYS A 503 10.32 35.96 9.96
N GLU A 504 9.01 36.19 9.88
CA GLU A 504 8.03 35.72 10.88
C GLU A 504 8.06 34.18 10.97
N ALA A 505 8.09 33.47 9.83
CA ALA A 505 8.22 32.02 9.83
C ALA A 505 9.49 31.51 10.51
N LYS A 506 10.61 32.25 10.40
CA LYS A 506 11.85 31.92 11.13
C LYS A 506 11.72 32.23 12.62
N GLU A 507 11.12 33.35 12.99
CA GLU A 507 10.89 33.74 14.39
C GLU A 507 9.96 32.74 15.11
N LEU A 508 8.91 32.25 14.44
CA LEU A 508 8.04 31.18 14.94
C LEU A 508 8.82 29.88 15.19
N ILE A 509 9.66 29.44 14.24
CA ILE A 509 10.49 28.23 14.39
C ILE A 509 11.53 28.42 15.51
N ASP A 510 12.20 29.57 15.57
CA ASP A 510 13.20 29.88 16.60
C ASP A 510 12.55 29.97 18.00
N ASN A 511 11.31 30.45 18.11
CA ASN A 511 10.55 30.46 19.37
C ASN A 511 10.08 29.06 19.75
N TYR A 512 9.52 28.29 18.82
CA TYR A 512 9.11 26.90 19.04
C TYR A 512 10.26 26.04 19.61
N TYR A 513 11.48 26.21 19.09
CA TYR A 513 12.67 25.53 19.63
C TYR A 513 13.22 26.09 20.95
N LYS A 514 12.76 27.26 21.43
CA LYS A 514 13.01 27.72 22.81
C LYS A 514 12.01 27.08 23.77
N THR A 515 10.75 26.95 23.33
CA THR A 515 9.69 26.27 24.08
C THR A 515 9.97 24.77 24.23
N TYR A 516 10.45 24.12 23.16
CA TYR A 516 10.72 22.69 23.09
C TYR A 516 12.21 22.43 22.78
N PRO A 517 13.12 22.68 23.74
CA PRO A 517 14.56 22.62 23.52
C PRO A 517 15.09 21.18 23.35
N LYS A 518 14.49 20.18 24.01
CA LYS A 518 14.93 18.79 23.86
C LYS A 518 14.47 18.19 22.54
N LEU A 519 13.30 18.58 22.03
CA LEU A 519 12.87 18.22 20.67
C LEU A 519 13.94 18.60 19.63
N LYS A 520 14.51 19.80 19.72
CA LYS A 520 15.60 20.21 18.82
C LYS A 520 16.86 19.35 18.98
N ALA A 521 17.22 18.99 20.21
CA ALA A 521 18.37 18.13 20.48
C ALA A 521 18.15 16.70 19.92
N TYR A 522 16.96 16.13 20.13
CA TYR A 522 16.54 14.86 19.58
C TYR A 522 16.64 14.84 18.05
N MET A 523 16.05 15.84 17.37
CA MET A 523 16.11 15.94 15.89
C MET A 523 17.55 15.99 15.37
N ALA A 524 18.46 16.68 16.06
CA ALA A 524 19.88 16.69 15.70
C ALA A 524 20.54 15.31 15.92
N SER A 525 20.31 14.68 17.08
CA SER A 525 20.87 13.35 17.36
C SER A 525 20.38 12.25 16.43
N GLN A 526 19.14 12.32 15.93
CA GLN A 526 18.63 11.38 14.92
C GLN A 526 19.35 11.54 13.58
N VAL A 527 19.63 12.78 13.17
CA VAL A 527 20.41 13.05 11.94
C VAL A 527 21.86 12.59 12.09
N ASP A 528 22.49 12.80 13.24
CA ASP A 528 23.87 12.37 13.46
C ASP A 528 23.97 10.83 13.59
N PHE A 529 23.05 10.18 14.31
CA PHE A 529 22.92 8.71 14.32
C PHE A 529 22.75 8.14 12.90
N ALA A 530 21.89 8.78 12.08
CA ALA A 530 21.67 8.38 10.69
C ALA A 530 22.93 8.51 9.83
N ARG A 531 23.77 9.53 10.06
CA ARG A 531 25.04 9.71 9.34
C ARG A 531 26.06 8.64 9.70
N ASP A 532 26.13 8.28 10.98
CA ASP A 532 27.09 7.28 11.48
C ASP A 532 26.70 5.85 11.11
N ASN A 533 25.40 5.51 11.13
CA ASN A 533 24.91 4.13 10.94
C ASN A 533 24.29 3.87 9.55
N GLY A 534 23.88 4.91 8.83
CA GLY A 534 23.21 4.79 7.52
C GLY A 534 21.72 4.44 7.58
N TYR A 535 21.12 4.38 8.78
CA TYR A 535 19.70 4.10 9.01
C TYR A 535 19.19 4.78 10.29
N VAL A 536 17.87 4.75 10.50
CA VAL A 536 17.18 5.10 11.76
C VAL A 536 16.17 4.00 12.12
N GLU A 537 15.72 3.95 13.38
CA GLU A 537 14.85 2.90 13.91
C GLU A 537 13.57 3.45 14.57
N THR A 538 12.51 2.63 14.62
CA THR A 538 11.30 2.89 15.41
C THR A 538 11.44 2.38 16.85
N ILE A 539 10.44 2.66 17.70
CA ILE A 539 10.35 2.06 19.06
C ILE A 539 10.36 0.52 19.06
N SER A 540 9.96 -0.10 17.94
CA SER A 540 9.96 -1.55 17.74
C SER A 540 11.10 -2.02 16.82
N GLN A 541 12.18 -1.23 16.72
CA GLN A 541 13.43 -1.56 16.01
C GLN A 541 13.28 -1.74 14.48
N ARG A 542 12.21 -1.19 13.88
CA ARG A 542 12.04 -1.19 12.41
C ARG A 542 13.04 -0.24 11.77
N ARG A 543 13.96 -0.76 10.95
CA ARG A 543 14.99 0.03 10.27
C ARG A 543 14.48 0.75 9.02
N ARG A 544 14.80 2.04 8.90
CA ARG A 544 14.71 2.83 7.66
C ARG A 544 16.12 3.22 7.21
N TYR A 545 16.61 2.60 6.13
CA TYR A 545 17.89 2.93 5.53
C TYR A 545 17.85 4.27 4.76
N LEU A 546 18.93 5.05 4.86
CA LEU A 546 19.03 6.44 4.37
C LEU A 546 20.29 6.60 3.51
N LYS A 547 20.27 5.99 2.33
CA LYS A 547 21.43 5.82 1.43
C LYS A 547 22.14 7.13 1.03
N ASN A 548 21.49 8.29 1.15
CA ASN A 548 22.02 9.59 0.76
C ASN A 548 22.27 10.53 1.95
N ILE A 549 22.18 10.05 3.20
CA ILE A 549 22.41 10.86 4.41
C ILE A 549 23.81 11.50 4.47
N ASN A 550 24.80 10.87 3.81
CA ASN A 550 26.16 11.39 3.65
C ASN A 550 26.45 11.94 2.23
N SER A 551 25.40 12.20 1.44
CA SER A 551 25.55 12.69 0.06
C SER A 551 26.13 14.11 0.01
N GLN A 552 27.04 14.34 -0.94
CA GLN A 552 27.56 15.67 -1.26
C GLN A 552 26.49 16.59 -1.87
N ASN A 553 25.43 16.03 -2.46
CA ASN A 553 24.30 16.80 -2.96
C ASN A 553 23.38 17.21 -1.80
N GLY A 554 23.48 18.48 -1.38
CA GLY A 554 22.71 19.02 -0.26
C GLY A 554 21.19 18.92 -0.40
N ILE A 555 20.62 18.86 -1.61
CA ILE A 555 19.17 18.68 -1.79
C ILE A 555 18.74 17.25 -1.44
N VAL A 556 19.52 16.27 -1.89
CA VAL A 556 19.23 14.84 -1.63
C VAL A 556 19.53 14.52 -0.17
N ARG A 557 20.65 15.04 0.36
CA ARG A 557 20.99 14.91 1.79
C ARG A 557 19.91 15.51 2.68
N ALA A 558 19.44 16.72 2.41
CA ALA A 558 18.35 17.34 3.18
C ALA A 558 16.97 16.66 3.00
N ALA A 559 16.82 15.72 2.07
CA ALA A 559 15.65 14.84 2.04
C ALA A 559 15.82 13.68 3.05
N ASP A 560 16.99 13.03 3.06
CA ASP A 560 17.27 11.94 4.00
C ASP A 560 17.43 12.43 5.45
N GLU A 561 17.95 13.64 5.69
CA GLU A 561 17.98 14.29 7.01
C GLU A 561 16.56 14.54 7.57
N ARG A 562 15.57 14.82 6.71
CA ARG A 562 14.15 14.90 7.14
C ARG A 562 13.57 13.52 7.37
N ASN A 563 13.87 12.55 6.52
CA ASN A 563 13.43 11.16 6.71
C ASN A 563 14.00 10.54 7.99
N ALA A 564 15.21 10.94 8.43
CA ALA A 564 15.82 10.52 9.70
C ALA A 564 14.97 10.90 10.92
N VAL A 565 14.30 12.05 10.90
CA VAL A 565 13.38 12.46 11.98
C VAL A 565 11.98 11.87 11.79
N ASN A 566 11.48 11.84 10.54
CA ASN A 566 10.09 11.47 10.26
C ASN A 566 9.84 9.96 10.40
N ALA A 567 10.77 9.12 9.92
CA ALA A 567 10.55 7.69 9.84
C ALA A 567 10.44 6.99 11.21
N PRO A 568 11.25 7.33 12.25
CA PRO A 568 11.04 6.83 13.61
C PRO A 568 9.64 7.13 14.13
N VAL A 569 9.13 8.34 13.92
CA VAL A 569 7.79 8.76 14.40
C VAL A 569 6.68 8.02 13.65
N GLN A 570 6.69 8.08 12.32
CA GLN A 570 5.63 7.47 11.48
C GLN A 570 5.63 5.95 11.53
N GLY A 571 6.81 5.34 11.62
CA GLY A 571 6.94 3.89 11.76
C GLY A 571 6.56 3.41 13.14
N SER A 572 6.86 4.17 14.20
CA SER A 572 6.36 3.85 15.55
C SER A 572 4.82 3.92 15.61
N ALA A 573 4.19 4.88 14.93
CA ALA A 573 2.72 4.92 14.82
C ALA A 573 2.18 3.69 14.08
N ALA A 574 2.85 3.28 13.00
CA ALA A 574 2.51 2.06 12.26
C ALA A 574 2.69 0.78 13.10
N ASP A 575 3.74 0.71 13.93
CA ASP A 575 3.98 -0.43 14.81
C ASP A 575 2.91 -0.50 15.93
N ILE A 576 2.54 0.64 16.53
CA ILE A 576 1.50 0.73 17.58
C ILE A 576 0.13 0.32 17.06
N ILE A 577 -0.31 0.81 15.89
CA ILE A 577 -1.62 0.42 15.35
C ILE A 577 -1.67 -1.07 14.99
N LYS A 578 -0.57 -1.65 14.49
CA LYS A 578 -0.48 -3.09 14.25
C LYS A 578 -0.61 -3.91 15.54
N ILE A 579 0.06 -3.51 16.62
CA ILE A 579 -0.09 -4.17 17.94
C ILE A 579 -1.53 -4.10 18.42
N ALA A 580 -2.19 -2.93 18.32
CA ALA A 580 -3.60 -2.80 18.68
C ALA A 580 -4.51 -3.71 17.83
N MET A 581 -4.28 -3.80 16.52
CA MET A 581 -5.03 -4.68 15.62
C MET A 581 -4.91 -6.16 16.04
N ILE A 582 -3.70 -6.61 16.39
CA ILE A 582 -3.42 -7.97 16.85
C ILE A 582 -4.16 -8.24 18.17
N ASN A 583 -3.96 -7.40 19.20
CA ASN A 583 -4.59 -7.57 20.51
C ASN A 583 -6.12 -7.60 20.42
N ILE A 584 -6.72 -6.69 19.65
CA ILE A 584 -8.17 -6.62 19.44
C ILE A 584 -8.66 -7.88 18.73
N HIS A 585 -7.98 -8.33 17.67
CA HIS A 585 -8.37 -9.53 16.92
C HIS A 585 -8.31 -10.80 17.80
N ASP A 586 -7.27 -10.93 18.62
CA ASP A 586 -7.14 -12.04 19.58
C ASP A 586 -8.29 -12.05 20.60
N ILE A 587 -8.69 -10.89 21.12
CA ILE A 587 -9.84 -10.80 22.05
C ILE A 587 -11.17 -11.10 21.34
N LEU A 588 -11.40 -10.55 20.14
CA LEU A 588 -12.60 -10.83 19.34
C LEU A 588 -12.77 -12.34 19.12
N ASN A 589 -11.69 -13.04 18.75
CA ASN A 589 -11.70 -14.49 18.56
C ASN A 589 -11.88 -15.26 19.88
N LYS A 590 -11.08 -14.95 20.89
CA LYS A 590 -11.06 -15.65 22.19
C LYS A 590 -12.40 -15.55 22.93
N GLU A 591 -13.05 -14.40 22.85
CA GLU A 591 -14.36 -14.17 23.48
C GLU A 591 -15.54 -14.42 22.55
N ASN A 592 -15.28 -14.88 21.31
CA ASN A 592 -16.29 -15.23 20.29
C ASN A 592 -17.27 -14.09 19.96
N TYR A 593 -16.74 -12.88 19.79
CA TYR A 593 -17.53 -11.73 19.32
C TYR A 593 -18.12 -12.00 17.92
N GLN A 594 -19.36 -11.56 17.72
CA GLN A 594 -19.99 -11.56 16.40
C GLN A 594 -19.53 -10.37 15.56
N SER A 595 -19.23 -9.25 16.21
CA SER A 595 -18.67 -8.03 15.61
C SER A 595 -17.32 -8.26 14.93
N LYS A 596 -17.01 -7.47 13.89
CA LYS A 596 -15.84 -7.66 13.01
C LYS A 596 -15.04 -6.37 12.83
N MET A 597 -13.72 -6.49 12.80
CA MET A 597 -12.84 -5.42 12.32
C MET A 597 -12.89 -5.41 10.79
N LEU A 598 -13.17 -4.26 10.18
CA LEU A 598 -13.31 -4.11 8.73
C LEU A 598 -12.11 -3.43 8.09
N LEU A 599 -11.76 -2.22 8.57
CA LEU A 599 -10.81 -1.35 7.89
C LEU A 599 -9.75 -0.80 8.85
N GLN A 600 -8.56 -0.58 8.28
CA GLN A 600 -7.49 0.25 8.82
C GLN A 600 -7.28 1.43 7.85
N VAL A 601 -7.46 2.67 8.31
CA VAL A 601 -7.30 3.89 7.49
C VAL A 601 -6.53 4.95 8.27
N HIS A 602 -5.34 5.33 7.80
CA HIS A 602 -4.44 6.24 8.52
C HIS A 602 -4.09 5.74 9.92
N ASP A 603 -4.64 6.35 10.97
CA ASP A 603 -4.47 5.98 12.38
C ASP A 603 -5.81 5.50 13.01
N GLU A 604 -6.83 5.23 12.16
CA GLU A 604 -8.18 4.77 12.49
C GLU A 604 -8.36 3.25 12.23
N LEU A 605 -9.16 2.61 13.09
CA LEU A 605 -9.73 1.28 12.92
C LEU A 605 -11.28 1.36 12.85
N VAL A 606 -11.88 0.69 11.87
CA VAL A 606 -13.35 0.67 11.66
C VAL A 606 -13.90 -0.74 11.86
N PHE A 607 -15.02 -0.85 12.56
CA PHE A 607 -15.66 -2.09 12.97
C PHE A 607 -17.14 -2.14 12.55
N ASP A 608 -17.62 -3.34 12.21
CA ASP A 608 -19.03 -3.70 12.01
C ASP A 608 -19.51 -4.36 13.30
N VAL A 609 -20.35 -3.65 14.06
CA VAL A 609 -20.62 -3.99 15.46
C VAL A 609 -22.08 -4.36 15.62
N ILE A 610 -22.37 -5.56 16.11
CA ILE A 610 -23.75 -5.93 16.45
C ILE A 610 -24.20 -5.09 17.64
N LYS A 611 -25.39 -4.50 17.58
CA LYS A 611 -25.87 -3.52 18.58
C LYS A 611 -25.87 -4.03 20.03
N ASN A 612 -25.93 -5.35 20.25
CA ASN A 612 -25.84 -5.98 21.57
C ASN A 612 -24.41 -6.05 22.15
N GLU A 613 -23.38 -5.96 21.32
CA GLU A 613 -21.96 -5.97 21.74
C GLU A 613 -21.37 -4.56 21.85
N GLU A 614 -22.11 -3.53 21.43
CA GLU A 614 -21.63 -2.16 21.18
C GLU A 614 -20.76 -1.58 22.30
N ASP A 615 -21.31 -1.39 23.49
CA ASP A 615 -20.58 -0.80 24.62
C ASP A 615 -19.42 -1.69 25.09
N LYS A 616 -19.55 -3.01 24.99
CA LYS A 616 -18.49 -3.95 25.37
C LYS A 616 -17.32 -3.86 24.38
N LEU A 617 -17.60 -3.74 23.09
CA LEU A 617 -16.60 -3.59 22.04
C LEU A 617 -15.93 -2.22 22.11
N LYS A 618 -16.69 -1.11 22.22
CA LYS A 618 -16.12 0.25 22.35
C LYS A 618 -15.12 0.36 23.49
N ASN A 619 -15.47 -0.15 24.67
CA ASN A 619 -14.58 -0.14 25.84
C ASN A 619 -13.33 -1.02 25.63
N MET A 620 -13.49 -2.19 25.01
CA MET A 620 -12.36 -3.10 24.70
C MET A 620 -11.42 -2.48 23.66
N VAL A 621 -11.93 -2.02 22.52
CA VAL A 621 -11.14 -1.39 21.44
C VAL A 621 -10.39 -0.17 21.96
N LYS A 622 -11.05 0.72 22.72
CA LYS A 622 -10.39 1.88 23.33
C LYS A 622 -9.26 1.44 24.28
N SER A 623 -9.53 0.49 25.18
CA SER A 623 -8.54 -0.03 26.12
C SER A 623 -7.32 -0.62 25.42
N GLU A 624 -7.52 -1.49 24.42
CA GLU A 624 -6.43 -2.15 23.71
C GLU A 624 -5.61 -1.20 22.84
N MET A 625 -6.23 -0.19 22.22
CA MET A 625 -5.51 0.86 21.51
C MET A 625 -4.71 1.74 22.47
N GLU A 626 -5.31 2.27 23.54
CA GLU A 626 -4.60 3.13 24.51
C GLU A 626 -3.46 2.40 25.23
N ASN A 627 -3.54 1.08 25.38
CA ASN A 627 -2.52 0.26 26.03
C ASN A 627 -1.61 -0.52 25.06
N ALA A 628 -1.77 -0.36 23.73
CA ALA A 628 -1.02 -1.10 22.72
C ALA A 628 0.51 -0.94 22.87
N PHE A 629 0.97 0.23 23.32
CA PHE A 629 2.37 0.44 23.68
C PHE A 629 2.50 1.40 24.86
N LYS A 630 3.35 1.07 25.83
CA LYS A 630 3.58 1.90 27.03
C LYS A 630 4.75 2.84 26.81
N MET A 631 4.49 4.15 26.83
CA MET A 631 5.49 5.20 26.71
C MET A 631 5.22 6.33 27.73
N LEU A 632 6.12 7.32 27.82
CA LEU A 632 6.01 8.43 28.80
C LEU A 632 4.76 9.30 28.60
N VAL A 633 4.29 9.41 27.36
CA VAL A 633 3.05 10.12 27.00
C VAL A 633 1.94 9.09 26.82
N PRO A 634 0.77 9.22 27.49
CA PRO A 634 -0.34 8.30 27.28
C PRO A 634 -0.84 8.40 25.83
N LEU A 635 -1.11 7.26 25.21
CA LEU A 635 -1.94 7.19 24.01
C LEU A 635 -3.40 7.53 24.38
N ASP A 636 -4.15 8.00 23.41
CA ASP A 636 -5.53 8.47 23.58
C ASP A 636 -6.29 8.20 22.29
N VAL A 637 -7.56 7.85 22.43
CA VAL A 637 -8.38 7.30 21.34
C VAL A 637 -9.78 7.89 21.40
N GLU A 638 -10.15 8.58 20.33
CA GLU A 638 -11.52 9.03 20.07
C GLU A 638 -12.31 7.89 19.42
N VAL A 639 -13.48 7.57 19.96
CA VAL A 639 -14.35 6.49 19.47
C VAL A 639 -15.72 7.06 19.11
N GLY A 640 -16.07 7.00 17.82
CA GLY A 640 -17.36 7.40 17.29
C GLY A 640 -18.18 6.21 16.77
N GLN A 641 -19.46 6.45 16.51
CA GLN A 641 -20.39 5.42 16.03
C GLN A 641 -21.47 6.02 15.11
N GLY A 642 -21.96 5.24 14.16
CA GLY A 642 -23.10 5.65 13.35
C GLY A 642 -23.54 4.65 12.29
N ASP A 643 -24.62 4.99 11.59
CA ASP A 643 -25.24 4.14 10.56
C ASP A 643 -24.45 4.17 9.22
N ASN A 644 -23.31 4.87 9.19
CA ASN A 644 -22.36 4.92 8.08
C ASN A 644 -21.01 5.47 8.57
N TRP A 645 -19.94 5.26 7.79
CA TRP A 645 -18.58 5.60 8.18
C TRP A 645 -18.37 7.11 8.35
N LEU A 646 -19.14 7.97 7.67
CA LEU A 646 -19.10 9.43 7.89
C LEU A 646 -19.70 9.86 9.25
N GLN A 647 -20.56 9.07 9.87
CA GLN A 647 -21.09 9.35 11.20
C GLN A 647 -20.24 8.74 12.31
N ALA A 648 -19.58 7.62 12.03
CA ALA A 648 -18.65 6.99 12.96
C ALA A 648 -17.33 7.76 13.10
N HIS A 649 -16.92 8.48 12.05
CA HIS A 649 -15.75 9.37 11.98
C HIS A 649 -16.11 10.84 12.26
#